data_AF-A0AAJ0DQC1-F1
#
_entry.id   AF-A0AAJ0DQC1-F1
#
_cell.length_a   1.000
_cell.length_b   1.000
_cell.length_c   1.000
_cell.angle_alpha   90.00
_cell.angle_beta   90.00
_cell.angle_gamma   90.00
#
_symmetry.space_group_name_H-M   'P 1'
#
loop_
_entity.id
_entity.type
_entity.pdbx_description
1 polymer ?
#
loop_
_entity_poly.entity_id
_entity_poly.type
_entity_poly.pdbx_seq_one_letter_code
_entity_poly.pdbx_strand_id
1 'polypeptide(L)'
;MVLIVLSITQRQLGRPAQKRNRAEPTSTQPTGQPDSEEQTTLEFEDDVSHDVGDFLLSQQGTDTDAIFDSKPTRSEMIEASFSPFNLLPALLARDKQFASAIGSQPLVGGSVIEMIDETTMALLDQHLMWHRLYYPDIPSLTALRTEVKSLERGRSERPSALFLLTLLCDLALDVPSVRLASHRILQPAVRALLFHTGQQVLVTLSRTDWTILALVLAAQYRPLVFTSSQTAAAPAIRAVSYCLLAKQVCVELGYDTAAGRLTEALHGFETDNELLKKLMYQCLHWIRLSIAHDMVSNMLVHRAFQFRNAVASTYESVEALTTASVLGRLPHELLLPYNSTCGLCQMLLSLSELSEVWKDLGKLGDLIDSHKAHTVREKESIQNAIDVQQCSPELGHAIMHLSGADLDIYHHGVKGCALFFAVMSGAHAASSQLHVQPDQAMGITNDIIQQLLAHEADDPNRPSHRKFLEKYGHTRIDELELDLANCVTTVDTLTLNGIPFVGPLREWTGMMIYTTKDIVEQQAARLKGWGGLHDRIDVQMILFLQLARSLEAMSATAGTPEALSKGCILTATAKLIRSLHRVLQGFKKTAMMNQRRTTSISGSSKQGVTPGSGTTAITTEVLPTASASNVGGGDFLSEDLFANWENWPQSDPSDFSDLFGDAFGWEPQEGL
;
A
#
# COMPACT_ATOMS: atom_id res chain seq x y z
N MET A 1 8.38 -7.63 -32.11
CA MET A 1 7.31 -7.23 -31.16
C MET A 1 7.08 -5.72 -31.13
N VAL A 2 8.12 -4.88 -31.08
CA VAL A 2 8.01 -3.40 -31.07
C VAL A 2 7.33 -2.81 -32.32
N LEU A 3 7.59 -3.35 -33.52
CA LEU A 3 7.01 -2.84 -34.77
C LEU A 3 5.51 -3.15 -34.99
N ILE A 4 4.95 -4.12 -34.26
CA ILE A 4 3.53 -4.50 -34.40
C ILE A 4 2.65 -3.67 -33.46
N VAL A 5 3.15 -3.31 -32.27
CA VAL A 5 2.45 -2.42 -31.33
C VAL A 5 2.50 -0.97 -31.82
N LEU A 6 3.65 -0.49 -32.32
CA LEU A 6 3.78 0.84 -32.95
C LEU A 6 2.94 1.00 -34.23
N SER A 7 2.68 -0.08 -34.97
CA SER A 7 1.87 -0.01 -36.20
C SER A 7 0.37 -0.08 -35.94
N ILE A 8 -0.07 -0.44 -34.72
CA ILE A 8 -1.48 -0.42 -34.32
C ILE A 8 -1.86 0.94 -33.71
N THR A 9 -1.00 1.54 -32.88
CA THR A 9 -1.21 2.93 -32.41
C THR A 9 -1.19 3.94 -33.57
N GLN A 10 -0.35 3.73 -34.60
CA GLN A 10 -0.36 4.56 -35.82
C GLN A 10 -1.50 4.30 -36.82
N ARG A 11 -2.26 3.20 -36.67
CA ARG A 11 -3.37 2.87 -37.60
C ARG A 11 -4.75 3.26 -37.09
N GLN A 12 -4.92 3.46 -35.78
CA GLN A 12 -6.19 3.91 -35.19
C GLN A 12 -6.27 5.43 -34.96
N LEU A 13 -5.13 6.12 -34.89
CA LEU A 13 -5.05 7.58 -34.86
C LEU A 13 -4.59 8.05 -36.25
N GLY A 14 -5.42 8.83 -36.94
CA GLY A 14 -5.17 9.31 -38.30
C GLY A 14 -3.76 9.90 -38.48
N ARG A 15 -3.17 9.70 -39.67
CA ARG A 15 -1.80 10.13 -39.98
C ARG A 15 -1.57 11.60 -39.59
N PRO A 16 -0.54 11.95 -38.81
CA PRO A 16 -0.12 13.34 -38.69
C PRO A 16 0.43 13.81 -40.04
N ALA A 17 0.01 15.01 -40.45
CA ALA A 17 0.48 15.64 -41.68
C ALA A 17 2.01 15.86 -41.62
N GLN A 18 2.74 15.32 -42.60
CA GLN A 18 4.16 15.64 -42.80
C GLN A 18 4.32 17.15 -43.06
N LYS A 19 4.76 17.90 -42.05
CA LYS A 19 5.24 19.28 -42.23
C LYS A 19 6.56 19.25 -43.00
N ARG A 20 6.47 19.73 -44.24
CA ARG A 20 7.57 19.97 -45.18
C ARG A 20 8.42 21.14 -44.64
N ASN A 21 9.71 20.92 -44.44
CA ASN A 21 10.68 21.96 -44.07
C ASN A 21 10.69 23.11 -45.10
N ARG A 22 10.51 24.34 -44.64
CA ARG A 22 11.07 25.54 -45.30
C ARG A 22 11.37 26.63 -44.28
N ALA A 23 12.58 27.18 -44.41
CA ALA A 23 13.22 28.16 -43.55
C ALA A 23 12.52 29.54 -43.49
N GLU A 24 12.75 30.19 -42.34
CA GLU A 24 12.64 31.62 -41.93
C GLU A 24 12.88 32.74 -42.98
N PRO A 25 12.72 34.05 -42.64
CA PRO A 25 11.87 34.74 -41.65
C PRO A 25 11.20 36.04 -42.21
N THR A 26 10.71 36.90 -41.29
CA THR A 26 10.51 38.38 -41.32
C THR A 26 9.12 39.03 -41.50
N SER A 27 8.72 39.73 -40.42
CA SER A 27 8.26 41.13 -40.36
C SER A 27 6.76 41.48 -40.41
N THR A 28 6.40 42.29 -39.40
CA THR A 28 5.39 43.38 -39.33
C THR A 28 3.90 43.06 -39.12
N GLN A 29 3.43 43.41 -37.90
CA GLN A 29 2.09 43.90 -37.52
C GLN A 29 1.59 45.07 -38.44
N PRO A 30 0.31 45.57 -38.37
CA PRO A 30 -0.65 45.54 -37.25
C PRO A 30 -2.18 45.41 -37.57
N THR A 31 -2.97 45.39 -36.48
CA THR A 31 -4.32 45.99 -36.25
C THR A 31 -5.61 45.30 -36.75
N GLY A 32 -6.51 45.02 -35.78
CA GLY A 32 -7.96 44.88 -36.00
C GLY A 32 -8.69 43.98 -34.99
N GLN A 33 -9.07 44.51 -33.82
CA GLN A 33 -10.22 44.04 -33.00
C GLN A 33 -11.55 44.52 -33.66
N PRO A 34 -12.79 44.06 -33.30
CA PRO A 34 -13.19 43.46 -32.01
C PRO A 34 -14.23 42.29 -32.05
N ASP A 35 -14.48 41.77 -30.84
CA ASP A 35 -15.68 41.07 -30.31
C ASP A 35 -16.10 39.69 -30.85
N SER A 36 -15.99 38.66 -29.99
CA SER A 36 -17.14 37.83 -29.52
C SER A 36 -16.66 36.67 -28.63
N GLU A 37 -17.31 36.56 -27.45
CA GLU A 37 -17.62 35.33 -26.68
C GLU A 37 -16.47 34.43 -26.20
N GLU A 38 -16.13 34.55 -24.90
CA GLU A 38 -15.37 33.54 -24.15
C GLU A 38 -16.24 32.27 -23.95
N GLN A 39 -16.04 31.28 -24.82
CA GLN A 39 -16.25 29.87 -24.50
C GLN A 39 -14.92 29.27 -24.06
N THR A 40 -14.76 29.00 -22.77
CA THR A 40 -13.63 28.22 -22.24
C THR A 40 -13.89 26.74 -22.52
N THR A 41 -13.54 26.26 -23.72
CA THR A 41 -13.39 24.84 -23.99
C THR A 41 -12.12 24.35 -23.31
N LEU A 42 -12.29 23.65 -22.18
CA LEU A 42 -11.24 22.83 -21.57
C LEU A 42 -10.94 21.65 -22.52
N GLU A 43 -9.86 21.77 -23.29
CA GLU A 43 -9.25 20.65 -24.01
C GLU A 43 -8.65 19.68 -22.98
N PHE A 44 -9.41 18.66 -22.61
CA PHE A 44 -8.91 17.44 -21.96
C PHE A 44 -8.68 16.40 -23.06
N GLU A 45 -7.45 16.27 -23.59
CA GLU A 45 -7.02 15.08 -24.35
C GLU A 45 -5.52 15.19 -24.71
N ASP A 46 -4.66 14.41 -24.03
CA ASP A 46 -3.53 13.64 -24.62
C ASP A 46 -2.59 12.98 -23.56
N ASP A 47 -2.69 13.33 -22.27
CA ASP A 47 -1.71 12.87 -21.25
C ASP A 47 -1.72 11.34 -20.99
N VAL A 48 -2.87 10.68 -21.15
CA VAL A 48 -3.04 9.24 -20.81
C VAL A 48 -2.33 8.31 -21.81
N SER A 49 -2.18 8.74 -23.06
CA SER A 49 -1.51 7.96 -24.12
C SER A 49 0.01 7.91 -23.91
N HIS A 50 0.57 8.99 -23.38
CA HIS A 50 2.00 9.13 -23.10
C HIS A 50 2.46 8.21 -21.95
N ASP A 51 1.69 8.11 -20.86
CA ASP A 51 2.05 7.31 -19.68
C ASP A 51 2.07 5.78 -19.93
N VAL A 52 1.14 5.27 -20.73
CA VAL A 52 1.11 3.84 -21.10
C VAL A 52 2.22 3.51 -22.11
N GLY A 53 2.49 4.43 -23.03
CA GLY A 53 3.62 4.35 -23.95
C GLY A 53 4.94 4.29 -23.20
N ASP A 54 5.15 5.18 -22.24
CA ASP A 54 6.38 5.27 -21.45
C ASP A 54 6.56 4.10 -20.48
N PHE A 55 5.49 3.50 -19.94
CA PHE A 55 5.58 2.25 -19.18
C PHE A 55 6.00 1.04 -20.06
N LEU A 56 5.48 0.94 -21.28
CA LEU A 56 5.87 -0.12 -22.22
C LEU A 56 7.28 0.12 -22.81
N LEU A 57 7.68 1.39 -22.95
CA LEU A 57 9.01 1.80 -23.41
C LEU A 57 10.08 1.71 -22.32
N SER A 58 9.75 1.94 -21.04
CA SER A 58 10.65 1.78 -19.89
C SER A 58 10.99 0.31 -19.56
N GLN A 59 10.31 -0.66 -20.19
CA GLN A 59 10.80 -2.04 -20.25
C GLN A 59 12.07 -2.20 -21.13
N GLN A 60 12.49 -1.15 -21.84
CA GLN A 60 13.73 -1.14 -22.62
C GLN A 60 14.89 -0.59 -21.78
N GLY A 61 15.72 -1.51 -21.28
CA GLY A 61 17.16 -1.33 -21.16
C GLY A 61 17.64 -0.14 -20.33
N THR A 62 17.50 -0.24 -19.01
CA THR A 62 18.46 0.37 -18.08
C THR A 62 19.53 -0.66 -17.73
N ASP A 63 20.77 -0.19 -17.61
CA ASP A 63 21.90 -1.01 -17.17
C ASP A 63 21.56 -1.60 -15.80
N THR A 64 21.31 -2.91 -15.74
CA THR A 64 20.71 -3.57 -14.57
C THR A 64 21.55 -3.35 -13.32
N ASP A 65 22.87 -3.36 -13.48
CA ASP A 65 23.83 -3.19 -12.39
C ASP A 65 23.79 -1.76 -11.82
N ALA A 66 23.51 -0.75 -12.65
CA ALA A 66 23.45 0.64 -12.21
C ALA A 66 22.24 0.93 -11.30
N ILE A 67 21.10 0.26 -11.50
CA ILE A 67 19.91 0.44 -10.66
C ILE A 67 20.11 -0.21 -9.29
N PHE A 68 20.66 -1.43 -9.24
CA PHE A 68 20.82 -2.15 -7.98
C PHE A 68 21.81 -1.49 -7.02
N ASP A 69 22.80 -0.79 -7.57
CA ASP A 69 23.80 -0.07 -6.77
C ASP A 69 23.46 1.44 -6.61
N SER A 70 22.31 1.90 -7.14
CA SER A 70 21.86 3.29 -7.03
C SER A 70 21.15 3.61 -5.70
N LYS A 71 21.46 4.79 -5.14
CA LYS A 71 20.71 5.35 -4.01
C LYS A 71 19.29 5.77 -4.44
N PRO A 72 18.29 5.67 -3.54
CA PRO A 72 16.96 6.21 -3.82
C PRO A 72 17.00 7.71 -4.08
N THR A 73 16.20 8.14 -5.05
CA THR A 73 16.05 9.57 -5.33
C THR A 73 15.25 10.23 -4.21
N ARG A 74 15.42 11.54 -4.03
CA ARG A 74 14.67 12.32 -3.03
C ARG A 74 13.16 12.16 -3.20
N SER A 75 12.66 12.20 -4.44
CA SER A 75 11.23 12.00 -4.72
C SER A 75 10.75 10.61 -4.29
N GLU A 76 11.50 9.57 -4.64
CA GLU A 76 11.18 8.18 -4.24
C GLU A 76 11.11 8.03 -2.71
N MET A 77 12.07 8.63 -2.00
CA MET A 77 12.12 8.58 -0.54
C MET A 77 10.92 9.29 0.10
N ILE A 78 10.54 10.46 -0.42
CA ILE A 78 9.35 11.19 0.05
C ILE A 78 8.09 10.37 -0.24
N GLU A 79 7.91 9.90 -1.48
CA GLU A 79 6.72 9.14 -1.89
C GLU A 79 6.51 7.88 -1.04
N ALA A 80 7.59 7.15 -0.77
CA ALA A 80 7.59 5.95 0.07
C ALA A 80 7.33 6.25 1.55
N SER A 81 7.73 7.42 2.04
CA SER A 81 7.51 7.82 3.44
C SER A 81 6.04 8.01 3.79
N PHE A 82 5.20 8.29 2.79
CA PHE A 82 3.79 8.63 2.97
C PHE A 82 2.82 7.68 2.22
N SER A 83 3.30 6.60 1.61
CA SER A 83 2.41 5.65 0.93
C SER A 83 2.92 4.21 1.02
N PRO A 84 2.11 3.27 1.55
CA PRO A 84 2.45 1.85 1.58
C PRO A 84 2.67 1.30 0.16
N PHE A 85 1.95 1.82 -0.83
CA PHE A 85 2.02 1.39 -2.23
C PHE A 85 3.29 1.85 -2.95
N ASN A 86 4.03 2.80 -2.38
CA ASN A 86 5.29 3.30 -2.93
C ASN A 86 6.51 2.73 -2.17
N LEU A 87 6.35 2.48 -0.87
CA LEU A 87 7.41 1.94 -0.02
C LEU A 87 7.91 0.58 -0.49
N LEU A 88 7.00 -0.37 -0.68
CA LEU A 88 7.36 -1.74 -1.05
C LEU A 88 8.08 -1.82 -2.42
N PRO A 89 7.56 -1.22 -3.52
CA PRO A 89 8.29 -1.12 -4.78
C PRO A 89 9.68 -0.48 -4.66
N ALA A 90 9.79 0.64 -3.96
CA ALA A 90 11.04 1.38 -3.87
C ALA A 90 12.12 0.61 -3.09
N LEU A 91 11.72 -0.19 -2.09
CA LEU A 91 12.63 -1.10 -1.39
C LEU A 91 13.04 -2.29 -2.28
N LEU A 92 12.10 -2.86 -3.04
CA LEU A 92 12.34 -4.06 -3.84
C LEU A 92 13.10 -3.81 -5.14
N ALA A 93 13.05 -2.59 -5.68
CA ALA A 93 13.80 -2.22 -6.89
C ALA A 93 15.32 -2.42 -6.74
N ARG A 94 15.81 -2.47 -5.50
CA ARG A 94 17.24 -2.60 -5.15
C ARG A 94 17.61 -4.00 -4.65
N ASP A 95 16.67 -4.95 -4.63
CA ASP A 95 16.98 -6.33 -4.29
C ASP A 95 17.37 -7.14 -5.52
N LYS A 96 18.65 -7.55 -5.58
CA LYS A 96 19.22 -8.39 -6.65
C LYS A 96 18.55 -9.78 -6.72
N GLN A 97 17.97 -10.27 -5.62
CA GLN A 97 17.33 -11.58 -5.58
C GLN A 97 15.86 -11.52 -6.02
N PHE A 98 15.14 -10.46 -5.67
CA PHE A 98 13.71 -10.32 -5.98
C PHE A 98 13.48 -10.38 -7.48
N ALA A 99 12.55 -11.25 -7.91
CA ALA A 99 12.14 -11.38 -9.30
C ALA A 99 13.27 -11.73 -10.30
N SER A 100 14.43 -12.21 -9.85
CA SER A 100 15.56 -12.57 -10.71
C SER A 100 15.28 -13.73 -11.66
N ALA A 101 14.25 -14.55 -11.39
CA ALA A 101 13.81 -15.63 -12.26
C ALA A 101 12.65 -15.23 -13.20
N ILE A 102 12.20 -13.98 -13.18
CA ILE A 102 11.18 -13.48 -14.12
C ILE A 102 11.77 -13.46 -15.54
N GLY A 103 11.02 -14.01 -16.50
CA GLY A 103 11.44 -14.10 -17.92
C GLY A 103 11.71 -15.53 -18.41
N SER A 104 11.81 -16.52 -17.52
CA SER A 104 12.07 -17.92 -17.87
C SER A 104 10.80 -18.80 -17.89
N GLN A 105 9.67 -18.30 -18.42
CA GLN A 105 8.44 -19.09 -18.45
C GLN A 105 8.38 -20.00 -19.68
N PRO A 106 8.24 -21.32 -19.50
CA PRO A 106 8.15 -22.24 -20.63
C PRO A 106 6.83 -22.03 -21.39
N LEU A 107 6.91 -22.16 -22.72
CA LEU A 107 5.71 -22.25 -23.56
C LEU A 107 4.96 -23.53 -23.18
N VAL A 108 3.80 -23.38 -22.56
CA VAL A 108 2.90 -24.50 -22.25
C VAL A 108 1.84 -24.57 -23.34
N GLY A 109 1.78 -25.72 -24.04
CA GLY A 109 0.69 -26.01 -24.96
C GLY A 109 -0.58 -26.41 -24.20
N GLY A 110 -1.74 -25.96 -24.67
CA GLY A 110 -3.06 -26.33 -24.14
C GLY A 110 -3.84 -25.18 -23.52
N SER A 111 -4.98 -25.49 -22.92
CA SER A 111 -5.85 -24.54 -22.22
C SER A 111 -6.11 -25.02 -20.79
N VAL A 112 -6.32 -24.09 -19.85
CA VAL A 112 -6.73 -24.42 -18.48
C VAL A 112 -8.01 -25.27 -18.46
N ILE A 113 -8.87 -25.08 -19.48
CA ILE A 113 -10.11 -25.84 -19.68
C ILE A 113 -9.85 -27.32 -19.93
N GLU A 114 -8.73 -27.68 -20.53
CA GLU A 114 -8.36 -29.07 -20.82
C GLU A 114 -7.51 -29.66 -19.70
N MET A 115 -6.71 -28.83 -19.04
CA MET A 115 -5.78 -29.22 -17.99
C MET A 115 -6.48 -29.59 -16.67
N ILE A 116 -7.55 -28.89 -16.32
CA ILE A 116 -8.24 -29.05 -15.03
C ILE A 116 -9.58 -29.76 -15.28
N ASP A 117 -9.77 -30.92 -14.66
CA ASP A 117 -11.04 -31.65 -14.77
C ASP A 117 -12.17 -30.99 -13.96
N GLU A 118 -13.41 -31.45 -14.14
CA GLU A 118 -14.57 -30.84 -13.48
C GLU A 118 -14.51 -30.96 -11.94
N THR A 119 -13.97 -32.08 -11.44
CA THR A 119 -13.87 -32.33 -10.00
C THR A 119 -12.85 -31.42 -9.33
N THR A 120 -11.68 -31.24 -9.94
CA THR A 120 -10.66 -30.29 -9.47
C THR A 120 -11.18 -28.86 -9.59
N MET A 121 -11.91 -28.52 -10.66
CA MET A 121 -12.50 -27.18 -10.82
C MET A 121 -13.44 -26.82 -9.65
N ALA A 122 -14.34 -27.74 -9.28
CA ALA A 122 -15.25 -27.54 -8.14
C ALA A 122 -14.49 -27.46 -6.80
N LEU A 123 -13.41 -28.22 -6.64
CA LEU A 123 -12.55 -28.14 -5.47
C LEU A 123 -11.82 -26.79 -5.38
N LEU A 124 -11.26 -26.29 -6.48
CA LEU A 124 -10.64 -24.98 -6.55
C LEU A 124 -11.65 -23.86 -6.25
N ASP A 125 -12.89 -24.02 -6.69
CA ASP A 125 -13.96 -23.04 -6.48
C ASP A 125 -14.23 -22.79 -4.99
N GLN A 126 -14.14 -23.85 -4.16
CA GLN A 126 -14.26 -23.77 -2.69
C GLN A 126 -13.14 -22.96 -2.03
N HIS A 127 -11.98 -22.82 -2.68
CA HIS A 127 -10.84 -22.09 -2.11
C HIS A 127 -10.84 -20.60 -2.51
N LEU A 128 -11.82 -20.16 -3.30
CA LEU A 128 -11.99 -18.75 -3.70
C LEU A 128 -12.90 -17.96 -2.75
N MET A 129 -13.29 -18.52 -1.62
CA MET A 129 -14.25 -17.88 -0.70
C MET A 129 -13.76 -16.52 -0.18
N TRP A 130 -12.50 -16.41 0.23
CA TRP A 130 -11.93 -15.12 0.65
C TRP A 130 -11.88 -14.12 -0.50
N HIS A 131 -11.49 -14.56 -1.69
CA HIS A 131 -11.49 -13.72 -2.89
C HIS A 131 -12.91 -13.18 -3.19
N ARG A 132 -13.94 -14.03 -3.05
CA ARG A 132 -15.36 -13.64 -3.18
C ARG A 132 -15.83 -12.70 -2.09
N LEU A 133 -15.29 -12.81 -0.87
CA LEU A 133 -15.66 -11.88 0.21
C LEU A 133 -15.16 -10.45 -0.09
N TYR A 134 -14.00 -10.31 -0.74
CA TYR A 134 -13.46 -9.01 -1.17
C TYR A 134 -14.00 -8.53 -2.53
N TYR A 135 -14.31 -9.47 -3.44
CA TYR A 135 -14.80 -9.24 -4.81
C TYR A 135 -15.99 -10.18 -5.09
N PRO A 136 -17.21 -9.82 -4.66
CA PRO A 136 -18.33 -10.77 -4.66
C PRO A 136 -18.94 -11.03 -6.04
N ASP A 137 -18.48 -10.30 -7.05
CA ASP A 137 -18.79 -10.51 -8.47
C ASP A 137 -17.95 -11.62 -9.11
N ILE A 138 -17.01 -12.24 -8.38
CA ILE A 138 -16.27 -13.42 -8.87
C ILE A 138 -17.24 -14.58 -9.16
N PRO A 139 -17.35 -15.04 -10.42
CA PRO A 139 -18.25 -16.12 -10.79
C PRO A 139 -17.76 -17.47 -10.24
N SER A 140 -18.65 -18.47 -10.21
CA SER A 140 -18.21 -19.86 -9.99
C SER A 140 -17.32 -20.31 -11.14
N LEU A 141 -16.20 -20.98 -10.83
CA LEU A 141 -15.27 -21.52 -11.82
C LEU A 141 -15.97 -22.45 -12.81
N THR A 142 -16.96 -23.21 -12.35
CA THR A 142 -17.73 -24.15 -13.18
C THR A 142 -18.61 -23.41 -14.19
N ALA A 143 -19.28 -22.34 -13.75
CA ALA A 143 -20.08 -21.49 -14.62
C ALA A 143 -19.19 -20.79 -15.67
N LEU A 144 -18.10 -20.18 -15.20
CA LEU A 144 -17.14 -19.50 -16.08
C LEU A 144 -16.51 -20.45 -17.11
N ARG A 145 -16.16 -21.68 -16.71
CA ARG A 145 -15.65 -22.70 -17.65
C ARG A 145 -16.66 -23.02 -18.74
N THR A 146 -17.92 -23.19 -18.37
CA THR A 146 -19.01 -23.51 -19.31
C THR A 146 -19.21 -22.37 -20.30
N GLU A 147 -19.20 -21.13 -19.80
CA GLU A 147 -19.29 -19.94 -20.61
C GLU A 147 -18.11 -19.81 -21.58
N VAL A 148 -16.87 -19.96 -21.11
CA VAL A 148 -15.68 -19.93 -21.98
C VAL A 148 -15.72 -21.04 -23.03
N LYS A 149 -16.28 -22.23 -22.73
CA LYS A 149 -16.49 -23.29 -23.72
C LYS A 149 -17.51 -22.89 -24.79
N SER A 150 -18.57 -22.18 -24.41
CA SER A 150 -19.62 -21.72 -25.33
C SER A 150 -19.19 -20.54 -26.22
N LEU A 151 -18.25 -19.69 -25.77
CA LEU A 151 -17.76 -18.56 -26.56
C LEU A 151 -16.99 -19.04 -27.80
N GLU A 152 -17.36 -18.56 -28.99
CA GLU A 152 -16.62 -18.90 -30.21
C GLU A 152 -15.15 -18.43 -30.15
N ARG A 153 -14.24 -19.15 -30.81
CA ARG A 153 -12.79 -18.88 -30.76
C ARG A 153 -12.39 -17.49 -31.30
N GLY A 154 -13.28 -16.78 -31.99
CA GLY A 154 -13.07 -15.42 -32.52
C GLY A 154 -13.76 -14.29 -31.76
N ARG A 155 -14.51 -14.58 -30.69
CA ARG A 155 -15.17 -13.55 -29.88
C ARG A 155 -14.12 -12.76 -29.08
N SER A 156 -14.24 -11.43 -29.10
CA SER A 156 -13.33 -10.52 -28.38
C SER A 156 -13.30 -10.75 -26.87
N GLU A 157 -14.36 -11.31 -26.31
CA GLU A 157 -14.55 -11.53 -24.87
C GLU A 157 -13.83 -12.79 -24.36
N ARG A 158 -13.61 -13.77 -25.25
CA ARG A 158 -13.05 -15.08 -24.91
C ARG A 158 -11.65 -14.99 -24.26
N PRO A 159 -10.71 -14.14 -24.73
CA PRO A 159 -9.43 -13.94 -24.07
C PRO A 159 -9.57 -13.46 -22.62
N SER A 160 -10.44 -12.48 -22.35
CA SER A 160 -10.67 -11.95 -21.01
C SER A 160 -11.27 -12.99 -20.07
N ALA A 161 -12.28 -13.74 -20.55
CA ALA A 161 -12.89 -14.82 -19.78
C ALA A 161 -11.88 -15.95 -19.48
N LEU A 162 -11.03 -16.32 -20.45
CA LEU A 162 -10.00 -17.34 -20.28
C LEU A 162 -8.89 -16.89 -19.33
N PHE A 163 -8.47 -15.62 -19.40
CA PHE A 163 -7.51 -15.03 -18.47
C PHE A 163 -8.07 -15.00 -17.05
N LEU A 164 -9.31 -14.54 -16.87
CA LEU A 164 -10.00 -14.56 -15.57
C LEU A 164 -10.07 -15.98 -15.00
N LEU A 165 -10.49 -16.97 -15.82
CA LEU A 165 -10.55 -18.37 -15.39
C LEU A 165 -9.19 -18.89 -14.94
N THR A 166 -8.14 -18.61 -15.72
CA THR A 166 -6.78 -19.05 -15.42
C THR A 166 -6.24 -18.37 -14.15
N LEU A 167 -6.54 -17.08 -13.96
CA LEU A 167 -6.17 -16.31 -12.79
C LEU A 167 -6.82 -16.89 -11.53
N LEU A 168 -8.14 -17.11 -11.56
CA LEU A 168 -8.87 -17.68 -10.43
C LEU A 168 -8.38 -19.10 -10.09
N CYS A 169 -8.02 -19.92 -11.09
CA CYS A 169 -7.39 -21.22 -10.83
C CYS A 169 -6.01 -21.09 -10.15
N ASP A 170 -5.15 -20.15 -10.57
CA ASP A 170 -3.87 -19.91 -9.91
C ASP A 170 -4.04 -19.40 -8.47
N LEU A 171 -4.98 -18.47 -8.25
CA LEU A 171 -5.31 -17.95 -6.92
C LEU A 171 -5.79 -19.06 -5.99
N ALA A 172 -6.69 -19.92 -6.46
CA ALA A 172 -7.17 -21.08 -5.70
C ALA A 172 -6.03 -22.06 -5.36
N LEU A 173 -5.17 -22.38 -6.33
CA LEU A 173 -4.02 -23.27 -6.12
C LEU A 173 -2.99 -22.74 -5.13
N ASP A 174 -2.92 -21.41 -4.99
CA ASP A 174 -1.99 -20.74 -4.08
C ASP A 174 -2.48 -20.68 -2.63
N VAL A 175 -3.74 -21.05 -2.37
CA VAL A 175 -4.28 -21.14 -1.00
C VAL A 175 -3.56 -22.26 -0.23
N PRO A 176 -3.09 -22.01 1.01
CA PRO A 176 -2.32 -22.97 1.81
C PRO A 176 -3.21 -24.08 2.42
N SER A 177 -3.91 -24.84 1.56
CA SER A 177 -4.80 -25.93 1.96
C SER A 177 -4.17 -27.31 1.71
N VAL A 178 -4.31 -28.21 2.71
CA VAL A 178 -3.88 -29.61 2.60
C VAL A 178 -4.66 -30.34 1.50
N ARG A 179 -5.93 -29.96 1.29
CA ARG A 179 -6.80 -30.56 0.27
C ARG A 179 -6.30 -30.31 -1.16
N LEU A 180 -5.48 -29.27 -1.37
CA LEU A 180 -4.92 -28.93 -2.67
C LEU A 180 -3.48 -29.43 -2.87
N ALA A 181 -2.87 -30.07 -1.87
CA ALA A 181 -1.45 -30.43 -1.91
C ALA A 181 -1.07 -31.27 -3.16
N SER A 182 -1.91 -32.23 -3.55
CA SER A 182 -1.72 -33.05 -4.75
C SER A 182 -1.88 -32.26 -6.06
N HIS A 183 -2.69 -31.20 -6.06
CA HIS A 183 -3.01 -30.41 -7.25
C HIS A 183 -2.01 -29.26 -7.48
N ARG A 184 -1.15 -28.94 -6.52
CA ARG A 184 -0.11 -27.89 -6.66
C ARG A 184 0.90 -28.17 -7.77
N ILE A 185 1.03 -29.42 -8.21
CA ILE A 185 1.85 -29.77 -9.38
C ILE A 185 1.38 -29.07 -10.67
N LEU A 186 0.11 -28.64 -10.73
CA LEU A 186 -0.46 -27.90 -11.86
C LEU A 186 -0.04 -26.43 -11.86
N GLN A 187 0.36 -25.88 -10.72
CA GLN A 187 0.56 -24.44 -10.55
C GLN A 187 1.61 -23.83 -11.52
N PRO A 188 2.78 -24.45 -11.78
CA PRO A 188 3.72 -23.92 -12.77
C PRO A 188 3.11 -23.82 -14.18
N ALA A 189 2.31 -24.80 -14.58
CA ALA A 189 1.67 -24.83 -15.88
C ALA A 189 0.54 -23.80 -15.98
N VAL A 190 -0.25 -23.64 -14.92
CA VAL A 190 -1.29 -22.59 -14.83
C VAL A 190 -0.67 -21.20 -14.87
N ARG A 191 0.45 -20.95 -14.17
CA ARG A 191 1.17 -19.66 -14.21
C ARG A 191 1.72 -19.32 -15.60
N ALA A 192 2.23 -20.32 -16.33
CA ALA A 192 2.65 -20.14 -17.72
C ALA A 192 1.47 -19.75 -18.63
N LEU A 193 0.33 -20.43 -18.49
CA LEU A 193 -0.89 -20.06 -19.21
C LEU A 193 -1.41 -18.68 -18.81
N LEU A 194 -1.30 -18.31 -17.54
CA LEU A 194 -1.73 -17.02 -17.01
C LEU A 194 -0.94 -15.88 -17.67
N PHE A 195 0.37 -16.01 -17.77
CA PHE A 195 1.23 -15.06 -18.47
C PHE A 195 0.81 -14.90 -19.95
N HIS A 196 0.63 -16.01 -20.67
CA HIS A 196 0.27 -15.99 -22.08
C HIS A 196 -1.13 -15.42 -22.36
N THR A 197 -2.14 -15.85 -21.60
CA THR A 197 -3.51 -15.33 -21.71
C THR A 197 -3.59 -13.86 -21.30
N GLY A 198 -2.80 -13.47 -20.31
CA GLY A 198 -2.62 -12.08 -19.89
C GLY A 198 -2.13 -11.15 -21.00
N GLN A 199 -1.10 -11.57 -21.74
CA GLN A 199 -0.61 -10.82 -22.90
C GLN A 199 -1.69 -10.64 -23.98
N GLN A 200 -2.54 -11.64 -24.20
CA GLN A 200 -3.65 -11.53 -25.16
C GLN A 200 -4.71 -10.52 -24.70
N VAL A 201 -4.99 -10.45 -23.40
CA VAL A 201 -5.91 -9.45 -22.83
C VAL A 201 -5.36 -8.05 -23.00
N LEU A 202 -4.07 -7.81 -22.75
CA LEU A 202 -3.47 -6.48 -22.97
C LEU A 202 -3.52 -6.02 -24.43
N VAL A 203 -3.40 -6.95 -25.38
CA VAL A 203 -3.48 -6.64 -26.82
C VAL A 203 -4.92 -6.40 -27.30
N THR A 204 -5.88 -7.12 -26.73
CA THR A 204 -7.28 -7.09 -27.21
C THR A 204 -8.14 -6.08 -26.44
N LEU A 205 -7.83 -5.87 -25.16
CA LEU A 205 -8.54 -5.07 -24.15
C LEU A 205 -10.07 -5.06 -24.37
N SER A 206 -10.71 -6.22 -24.18
CA SER A 206 -12.13 -6.36 -24.49
C SER A 206 -13.02 -5.55 -23.54
N ARG A 207 -14.09 -4.96 -24.06
CA ARG A 207 -15.09 -4.19 -23.32
C ARG A 207 -16.06 -5.10 -22.56
N THR A 208 -15.57 -5.75 -21.52
CA THR A 208 -16.36 -6.71 -20.73
C THR A 208 -16.09 -6.56 -19.24
N ASP A 209 -17.10 -6.92 -18.43
CA ASP A 209 -16.99 -6.97 -16.96
C ASP A 209 -15.85 -7.92 -16.53
N TRP A 210 -15.58 -8.98 -17.30
CA TRP A 210 -14.46 -9.91 -17.06
C TRP A 210 -13.09 -9.25 -17.18
N THR A 211 -12.92 -8.31 -18.11
CA THR A 211 -11.65 -7.56 -18.24
C THR A 211 -11.40 -6.73 -16.99
N ILE A 212 -12.41 -6.02 -16.49
CA ILE A 212 -12.30 -5.20 -15.27
C ILE A 212 -11.93 -6.10 -14.09
N LEU A 213 -12.70 -7.16 -13.85
CA LEU A 213 -12.48 -8.06 -12.72
C LEU A 213 -11.10 -8.73 -12.80
N ALA A 214 -10.67 -9.18 -13.98
CA ALA A 214 -9.37 -9.82 -14.14
C ALA A 214 -8.20 -8.85 -13.90
N LEU A 215 -8.31 -7.59 -14.36
CA LEU A 215 -7.29 -6.57 -14.13
C LEU A 215 -7.23 -6.16 -12.65
N VAL A 216 -8.37 -6.01 -11.99
CA VAL A 216 -8.45 -5.69 -10.55
C VAL A 216 -7.84 -6.82 -9.72
N LEU A 217 -8.21 -8.08 -9.99
CA LEU A 217 -7.65 -9.23 -9.27
C LEU A 217 -6.15 -9.41 -9.55
N ALA A 218 -5.72 -9.17 -10.80
CA ALA A 218 -4.30 -9.18 -11.14
C ALA A 218 -3.54 -8.11 -10.36
N ALA A 219 -4.05 -6.87 -10.30
CA ALA A 219 -3.43 -5.79 -9.52
C ALA A 219 -3.25 -6.16 -8.05
N GLN A 220 -4.23 -6.85 -7.46
CA GLN A 220 -4.31 -7.07 -6.02
C GLN A 220 -3.61 -8.34 -5.55
N TYR A 221 -3.62 -9.41 -6.36
CA TYR A 221 -3.05 -10.70 -5.98
C TYR A 221 -1.84 -11.12 -6.81
N ARG A 222 -1.69 -10.60 -8.04
CA ARG A 222 -0.65 -10.99 -9.01
C ARG A 222 -0.09 -9.79 -9.79
N PRO A 223 0.42 -8.74 -9.13
CA PRO A 223 0.83 -7.51 -9.82
C PRO A 223 2.00 -7.71 -10.80
N LEU A 224 2.72 -8.85 -10.71
CA LEU A 224 3.83 -9.19 -11.59
C LEU A 224 3.43 -10.04 -12.81
N VAL A 225 2.13 -10.30 -13.01
CA VAL A 225 1.67 -11.24 -14.04
C VAL A 225 2.04 -10.82 -15.47
N PHE A 226 2.22 -9.52 -15.72
CA PHE A 226 2.62 -9.01 -17.03
C PHE A 226 4.10 -8.62 -17.11
N THR A 227 4.84 -8.80 -16.02
CA THR A 227 6.25 -8.43 -15.95
C THR A 227 7.10 -9.44 -16.72
N SER A 228 7.93 -8.94 -17.64
CA SER A 228 8.84 -9.76 -18.46
C SER A 228 10.31 -9.68 -18.04
N SER A 229 10.67 -8.70 -17.20
CA SER A 229 12.03 -8.46 -16.73
C SER A 229 12.07 -8.22 -15.22
N GLN A 230 13.23 -8.47 -14.60
CA GLN A 230 13.45 -8.16 -13.18
C GLN A 230 13.32 -6.66 -12.90
N THR A 231 13.83 -5.80 -13.79
CA THR A 231 13.79 -4.33 -13.61
C THR A 231 12.37 -3.77 -13.58
N ALA A 232 11.44 -4.36 -14.33
CA ALA A 232 10.05 -3.96 -14.34
C ALA A 232 9.23 -4.55 -13.17
N ALA A 233 9.80 -5.48 -12.38
CA ALA A 233 9.06 -6.20 -11.36
C ALA A 233 8.68 -5.29 -10.18
N ALA A 234 9.63 -4.58 -9.61
CA ALA A 234 9.36 -3.71 -8.48
C ALA A 234 8.33 -2.60 -8.81
N PRO A 235 8.48 -1.83 -9.91
CA PRO A 235 7.46 -0.85 -10.31
C PRO A 235 6.07 -1.46 -10.55
N ALA A 236 5.99 -2.68 -11.09
CA ALA A 236 4.72 -3.34 -11.37
C ALA A 236 3.88 -3.63 -10.11
N ILE A 237 4.50 -3.70 -8.92
CA ILE A 237 3.78 -3.83 -7.63
C ILE A 237 2.86 -2.63 -7.38
N ARG A 238 3.19 -1.43 -7.89
CA ARG A 238 2.29 -0.27 -7.83
C ARG A 238 0.99 -0.51 -8.59
N ALA A 239 0.98 -1.43 -9.55
CA ALA A 239 -0.16 -1.84 -10.36
C ALA A 239 -0.88 -0.71 -11.12
N VAL A 240 -0.16 0.39 -11.41
CA VAL A 240 -0.66 1.61 -12.05
C VAL A 240 -1.41 1.30 -13.36
N SER A 241 -0.75 0.56 -14.25
CA SER A 241 -1.30 0.25 -15.57
C SER A 241 -2.55 -0.62 -15.50
N TYR A 242 -2.65 -1.51 -14.50
CA TYR A 242 -3.85 -2.33 -14.31
C TYR A 242 -5.05 -1.46 -13.94
N CYS A 243 -4.87 -0.54 -12.99
CA CYS A 243 -5.91 0.37 -12.54
C CYS A 243 -6.34 1.33 -13.67
N LEU A 244 -5.39 1.84 -14.45
CA LEU A 244 -5.66 2.71 -15.61
C LEU A 244 -6.50 1.99 -16.66
N LEU A 245 -6.06 0.80 -17.09
CA LEU A 245 -6.77 0.01 -18.11
C LEU A 245 -8.16 -0.41 -17.63
N ALA A 246 -8.28 -0.82 -16.36
CA ALA A 246 -9.57 -1.18 -15.78
C ALA A 246 -10.52 0.03 -15.71
N LYS A 247 -10.03 1.20 -15.28
CA LYS A 247 -10.82 2.44 -15.23
C LYS A 247 -11.30 2.85 -16.62
N GLN A 248 -10.45 2.74 -17.63
CA GLN A 248 -10.83 3.00 -19.02
C GLN A 248 -11.99 2.10 -19.47
N VAL A 249 -11.90 0.79 -19.22
CA VAL A 249 -12.98 -0.15 -19.57
C VAL A 249 -14.26 0.14 -18.75
N CYS A 250 -14.13 0.55 -17.49
CA CYS A 250 -15.27 0.98 -16.66
C CYS A 250 -16.03 2.15 -17.28
N VAL A 251 -15.32 3.19 -17.74
CA VAL A 251 -15.95 4.35 -18.43
C VAL A 251 -16.64 3.90 -19.70
N GLU A 252 -15.99 3.05 -20.51
CA GLU A 252 -16.60 2.53 -21.74
C GLU A 252 -17.85 1.66 -21.50
N LEU A 253 -17.97 1.03 -20.32
CA LEU A 253 -19.14 0.26 -19.89
C LEU A 253 -20.17 1.09 -19.09
N GLY A 254 -19.92 2.38 -18.89
CA GLY A 254 -20.82 3.30 -18.19
C GLY A 254 -20.88 3.11 -16.67
N TYR A 255 -19.78 2.66 -16.04
CA TYR A 255 -19.72 2.49 -14.58
C TYR A 255 -19.74 3.83 -13.84
N ASP A 256 -19.22 4.89 -14.47
CA ASP A 256 -19.29 6.29 -14.00
C ASP A 256 -20.74 6.77 -13.81
N THR A 257 -21.68 6.29 -14.62
CA THR A 257 -23.12 6.59 -14.51
C THR A 257 -23.91 5.54 -13.72
N ALA A 258 -23.24 4.55 -13.12
CA ALA A 258 -23.93 3.49 -12.37
C ALA A 258 -24.65 4.02 -11.12
N ALA A 259 -24.12 5.06 -10.47
CA ALA A 259 -24.72 5.67 -9.28
C ALA A 259 -26.12 6.23 -9.56
N GLY A 260 -26.27 7.03 -10.62
CA GLY A 260 -27.58 7.56 -11.03
C GLY A 260 -28.58 6.45 -11.34
N ARG A 261 -28.15 5.43 -12.09
CA ARG A 261 -28.97 4.25 -12.40
C ARG A 261 -29.36 3.44 -11.16
N LEU A 262 -28.46 3.31 -10.18
CA LEU A 262 -28.74 2.65 -8.91
C LEU A 262 -29.77 3.44 -8.10
N THR A 263 -29.60 4.76 -7.99
CA THR A 263 -30.53 5.64 -7.30
C THR A 263 -31.93 5.57 -7.91
N GLU A 264 -32.05 5.63 -9.24
CA GLU A 264 -33.35 5.44 -9.93
C GLU A 264 -33.97 4.07 -9.63
N ALA A 265 -33.16 3.01 -9.70
CA ALA A 265 -33.59 1.65 -9.43
C ALA A 265 -34.03 1.42 -7.98
N LEU A 266 -33.41 2.09 -7.00
CA LEU A 266 -33.79 2.01 -5.59
C LEU A 266 -35.14 2.68 -5.29
N HIS A 267 -35.53 3.70 -6.06
CA HIS A 267 -36.81 4.40 -5.92
C HIS A 267 -37.95 3.75 -6.74
N GLY A 268 -37.64 2.76 -7.58
CA GLY A 268 -38.62 1.99 -8.35
C GLY A 268 -39.46 1.02 -7.49
N PHE A 269 -40.73 0.83 -7.86
CA PHE A 269 -41.66 -0.06 -7.13
C PHE A 269 -41.47 -1.56 -7.44
N GLU A 270 -40.90 -1.92 -8.59
CA GLU A 270 -40.62 -3.29 -9.02
C GLU A 270 -39.22 -3.37 -9.65
N THR A 271 -38.20 -3.52 -8.81
CA THR A 271 -36.81 -3.57 -9.28
C THR A 271 -36.25 -4.98 -9.17
N ASP A 272 -35.67 -5.47 -10.28
CA ASP A 272 -34.96 -6.74 -10.32
C ASP A 272 -33.77 -6.72 -9.35
N ASN A 273 -33.74 -7.68 -8.42
CA ASN A 273 -32.67 -7.81 -7.42
C ASN A 273 -31.32 -8.06 -8.10
N GLU A 274 -31.28 -8.76 -9.24
CA GLU A 274 -30.03 -9.01 -9.96
C GLU A 274 -29.50 -7.73 -10.63
N LEU A 275 -30.39 -6.88 -11.13
CA LEU A 275 -30.02 -5.56 -11.66
C LEU A 275 -29.46 -4.66 -10.55
N LEU A 276 -30.13 -4.59 -9.39
CA LEU A 276 -29.65 -3.84 -8.24
C LEU A 276 -28.25 -4.30 -7.82
N LYS A 277 -28.08 -5.62 -7.68
CA LYS A 277 -26.80 -6.24 -7.32
C LYS A 277 -25.70 -5.90 -8.33
N LYS A 278 -26.01 -5.99 -9.63
CA LYS A 278 -25.09 -5.57 -10.70
C LYS A 278 -24.69 -4.10 -10.58
N LEU A 279 -25.64 -3.19 -10.40
CA LEU A 279 -25.37 -1.76 -10.27
C LEU A 279 -24.53 -1.44 -9.02
N MET A 280 -24.76 -2.14 -7.90
CA MET A 280 -23.94 -2.01 -6.70
C MET A 280 -22.50 -2.46 -6.93
N TYR A 281 -22.28 -3.56 -7.65
CA TYR A 281 -20.93 -3.98 -8.05
C TYR A 281 -20.23 -2.93 -8.92
N GLN A 282 -20.97 -2.34 -9.88
CA GLN A 282 -20.42 -1.29 -10.74
C GLN A 282 -19.99 -0.07 -9.92
N CYS A 283 -20.81 0.36 -8.96
CA CYS A 283 -20.47 1.46 -8.04
C CYS A 283 -19.22 1.14 -7.22
N LEU A 284 -19.12 -0.07 -6.64
CA LEU A 284 -17.95 -0.48 -5.85
C LEU A 284 -16.66 -0.50 -6.67
N HIS A 285 -16.71 -1.06 -7.88
CA HIS A 285 -15.56 -1.07 -8.79
C HIS A 285 -15.16 0.34 -9.22
N TRP A 286 -16.13 1.19 -9.53
CA TRP A 286 -15.90 2.58 -9.87
C TRP A 286 -15.17 3.32 -8.74
N ILE A 287 -15.66 3.19 -7.50
CA ILE A 287 -15.03 3.86 -6.34
C ILE A 287 -13.58 3.39 -6.17
N ARG A 288 -13.35 2.07 -6.15
CA ARG A 288 -12.02 1.48 -5.96
C ARG A 288 -11.03 1.93 -7.03
N LEU A 289 -11.44 1.91 -8.29
CA LEU A 289 -10.58 2.27 -9.42
C LEU A 289 -10.33 3.76 -9.50
N SER A 290 -11.32 4.59 -9.19
CA SER A 290 -11.16 6.05 -9.13
C SER A 290 -10.17 6.45 -8.04
N ILE A 291 -10.32 5.91 -6.82
CA ILE A 291 -9.35 6.14 -5.74
C ILE A 291 -7.97 5.61 -6.13
N ALA A 292 -7.87 4.37 -6.64
CA ALA A 292 -6.58 3.81 -7.01
C ALA A 292 -5.88 4.62 -8.11
N HIS A 293 -6.63 5.15 -9.08
CA HIS A 293 -6.08 6.03 -10.12
C HIS A 293 -5.59 7.35 -9.56
N ASP A 294 -6.42 8.02 -8.75
CA ASP A 294 -6.11 9.35 -8.22
C ASP A 294 -4.98 9.31 -7.17
N MET A 295 -4.82 8.18 -6.45
CA MET A 295 -3.72 7.97 -5.51
C MET A 295 -2.40 7.59 -6.18
N VAL A 296 -2.43 7.21 -7.46
CA VAL A 296 -1.26 6.75 -8.21
C VAL A 296 -0.68 7.85 -9.11
N SER A 297 -1.45 8.89 -9.44
CA SER A 297 -0.95 10.05 -10.20
C SER A 297 0.06 10.85 -9.36
N ASN A 298 1.35 10.71 -9.70
CA ASN A 298 2.52 11.11 -8.92
C ASN A 298 2.74 12.64 -8.83
N MET A 299 1.96 13.38 -8.05
CA MET A 299 2.24 14.80 -7.76
C MET A 299 2.17 15.07 -6.25
N LEU A 300 3.32 14.97 -5.59
CA LEU A 300 3.53 15.29 -4.17
C LEU A 300 3.02 16.69 -3.77
N VAL A 301 2.95 17.62 -4.73
CA VAL A 301 2.64 19.04 -4.50
C VAL A 301 1.16 19.27 -4.13
N HIS A 302 0.25 18.32 -4.38
CA HIS A 302 -1.20 18.53 -4.22
C HIS A 302 -1.96 17.37 -3.57
N ARG A 303 -1.37 16.63 -2.63
CA ARG A 303 -2.05 15.47 -1.99
C ARG A 303 -3.43 15.79 -1.39
N ALA A 304 -3.58 16.96 -0.75
CA ALA A 304 -4.87 17.42 -0.23
C ALA A 304 -5.94 17.50 -1.32
N PHE A 305 -5.58 18.13 -2.45
CA PHE A 305 -6.42 18.26 -3.63
C PHE A 305 -6.67 16.91 -4.29
N GLN A 306 -5.67 16.01 -4.34
CA GLN A 306 -5.84 14.64 -4.85
C GLN A 306 -6.82 13.83 -3.98
N PHE A 307 -6.73 13.91 -2.65
CA PHE A 307 -7.69 13.27 -1.75
C PHE A 307 -9.11 13.81 -1.98
N ARG A 308 -9.26 15.14 -2.10
CA ARG A 308 -10.55 15.77 -2.38
C ARG A 308 -11.10 15.34 -3.74
N ASN A 309 -10.28 15.31 -4.78
CA ASN A 309 -10.72 14.89 -6.12
C ASN A 309 -11.11 13.41 -6.16
N ALA A 310 -10.34 12.55 -5.48
CA ALA A 310 -10.64 11.13 -5.36
C ALA A 310 -11.98 10.88 -4.65
N VAL A 311 -12.29 11.66 -3.62
CA VAL A 311 -13.59 11.55 -2.95
C VAL A 311 -14.70 12.18 -3.80
N ALA A 312 -14.46 13.34 -4.41
CA ALA A 312 -15.44 14.01 -5.25
C ALA A 312 -15.87 13.13 -6.44
N SER A 313 -14.93 12.42 -7.08
CA SER A 313 -15.21 11.53 -8.20
C SER A 313 -15.98 10.26 -7.83
N THR A 314 -16.11 9.99 -6.53
CA THR A 314 -16.75 8.78 -5.99
C THR A 314 -17.98 9.05 -5.14
N TYR A 315 -18.25 10.32 -4.82
CA TYR A 315 -19.30 10.76 -3.91
C TYR A 315 -20.68 10.20 -4.24
N GLU A 316 -21.13 10.34 -5.50
CA GLU A 316 -22.46 9.86 -5.92
C GLU A 316 -22.61 8.35 -5.76
N SER A 317 -21.54 7.59 -6.03
CA SER A 317 -21.54 6.13 -5.86
C SER A 317 -21.61 5.73 -4.39
N VAL A 318 -20.89 6.43 -3.51
CA VAL A 318 -20.94 6.20 -2.06
C VAL A 318 -22.33 6.54 -1.51
N GLU A 319 -22.93 7.64 -1.96
CA GLU A 319 -24.27 8.05 -1.55
C GLU A 319 -25.35 7.04 -1.99
N ALA A 320 -25.28 6.56 -3.24
CA ALA A 320 -26.19 5.54 -3.76
C ALA A 320 -26.09 4.21 -2.99
N LEU A 321 -24.86 3.75 -2.68
CA LEU A 321 -24.64 2.55 -1.87
C LEU A 321 -25.09 2.73 -0.42
N THR A 322 -24.88 3.92 0.16
CA THR A 322 -25.37 4.24 1.50
C THR A 322 -26.88 4.25 1.56
N THR A 323 -27.54 4.80 0.53
CA THR A 323 -29.00 4.74 0.39
C THR A 323 -29.49 3.29 0.31
N ALA A 324 -28.82 2.43 -0.48
CA ALA A 324 -29.14 1.01 -0.54
C ALA A 324 -28.99 0.31 0.82
N SER A 325 -27.94 0.65 1.58
CA SER A 325 -27.71 0.13 2.93
C SER A 325 -28.83 0.54 3.89
N VAL A 326 -29.18 1.83 3.94
CA VAL A 326 -30.25 2.39 4.78
C VAL A 326 -31.62 1.78 4.45
N LEU A 327 -31.89 1.50 3.18
CA LEU A 327 -33.12 0.84 2.74
C LEU A 327 -33.14 -0.67 3.02
N GLY A 328 -32.09 -1.24 3.61
CA GLY A 328 -31.96 -2.67 3.86
C GLY A 328 -31.86 -3.50 2.57
N ARG A 329 -31.41 -2.88 1.47
CA ARG A 329 -31.27 -3.50 0.14
C ARG A 329 -29.86 -3.99 -0.16
N LEU A 330 -28.89 -3.68 0.71
CA LEU A 330 -27.50 -4.12 0.55
C LEU A 330 -27.34 -5.61 0.92
N PRO A 331 -26.99 -6.50 -0.03
CA PRO A 331 -26.77 -7.92 0.24
C PRO A 331 -25.59 -8.17 1.19
N HIS A 332 -25.63 -9.28 1.93
CA HIS A 332 -24.62 -9.61 2.93
C HIS A 332 -23.22 -9.78 2.32
N GLU A 333 -23.13 -10.26 1.07
CA GLU A 333 -21.84 -10.43 0.39
C GLU A 333 -21.18 -9.07 0.09
N LEU A 334 -21.95 -7.99 0.06
CA LEU A 334 -21.45 -6.63 -0.16
C LEU A 334 -21.01 -5.90 1.11
N LEU A 335 -21.28 -6.44 2.31
CA LEU A 335 -20.98 -5.75 3.56
C LEU A 335 -19.49 -5.42 3.68
N LEU A 336 -18.60 -6.41 3.56
CA LEU A 336 -17.15 -6.17 3.65
C LEU A 336 -16.64 -5.15 2.61
N PRO A 337 -16.88 -5.33 1.29
CA PRO A 337 -16.35 -4.41 0.29
C PRO A 337 -16.94 -3.00 0.41
N TYR A 338 -18.22 -2.87 0.76
CA TYR A 338 -18.87 -1.58 1.03
C TYR A 338 -18.21 -0.85 2.20
N ASN A 339 -18.12 -1.50 3.36
CA ASN A 339 -17.59 -0.87 4.58
C ASN A 339 -16.12 -0.49 4.43
N SER A 340 -15.30 -1.35 3.82
CA SER A 340 -13.88 -1.05 3.58
C SER A 340 -13.72 0.17 2.66
N THR A 341 -14.53 0.28 1.61
CA THR A 341 -14.52 1.41 0.68
C THR A 341 -15.05 2.70 1.32
N CYS A 342 -16.15 2.65 2.07
CA CYS A 342 -16.65 3.83 2.80
C CYS A 342 -15.65 4.33 3.84
N GLY A 343 -15.03 3.43 4.60
CA GLY A 343 -13.97 3.77 5.55
C GLY A 343 -12.77 4.46 4.88
N LEU A 344 -12.35 3.96 3.71
CA LEU A 344 -11.28 4.56 2.93
C LEU A 344 -11.65 5.97 2.44
N CYS A 345 -12.86 6.17 1.90
CA CYS A 345 -13.34 7.49 1.49
C CYS A 345 -13.35 8.48 2.68
N GLN A 346 -13.82 8.04 3.85
CA GLN A 346 -13.86 8.86 5.05
C GLN A 346 -12.44 9.23 5.53
N MET A 347 -11.50 8.29 5.48
CA MET A 347 -10.10 8.55 5.77
C MET A 347 -9.55 9.64 4.85
N LEU A 348 -9.76 9.52 3.54
CA LEU A 348 -9.28 10.50 2.55
C LEU A 348 -9.89 11.90 2.78
N LEU A 349 -11.18 11.98 3.10
CA LEU A 349 -11.83 13.24 3.48
C LEU A 349 -11.14 13.87 4.71
N SER A 350 -10.93 13.08 5.76
CA SER A 350 -10.30 13.58 6.98
C SER A 350 -8.84 13.99 6.74
N LEU A 351 -8.10 13.27 5.90
CA LEU A 351 -6.74 13.66 5.51
C LEU A 351 -6.73 14.98 4.71
N SER A 352 -7.71 15.18 3.82
CA SER A 352 -7.91 16.45 3.12
C SER A 352 -8.20 17.58 4.12
N GLU A 353 -9.11 17.40 5.07
CA GLU A 353 -9.46 18.42 6.06
C GLU A 353 -8.27 18.76 6.98
N LEU A 354 -7.55 17.75 7.46
CA LEU A 354 -6.34 17.93 8.28
C LEU A 354 -5.31 18.82 7.58
N SER A 355 -5.15 18.65 6.28
CA SER A 355 -4.21 19.44 5.49
C SER A 355 -4.62 20.91 5.35
N GLU A 356 -5.90 21.25 5.49
CA GLU A 356 -6.38 22.63 5.46
C GLU A 356 -6.27 23.32 6.82
N VAL A 357 -6.36 22.55 7.91
CA VAL A 357 -6.35 23.07 9.30
C VAL A 357 -5.05 22.77 10.04
N TRP A 358 -3.98 22.38 9.34
CA TRP A 358 -2.74 21.86 9.92
C TRP A 358 -2.05 22.78 10.95
N LYS A 359 -2.32 24.09 10.91
CA LYS A 359 -1.80 25.07 11.88
C LYS A 359 -2.60 25.13 13.19
N ASP A 360 -3.85 24.68 13.19
CA ASP A 360 -4.79 24.80 14.31
C ASP A 360 -4.88 23.48 15.10
N LEU A 361 -4.17 23.41 16.23
CA LEU A 361 -4.16 22.23 17.10
C LEU A 361 -5.55 21.85 17.65
N GLY A 362 -6.46 22.82 17.83
CA GLY A 362 -7.81 22.55 18.32
C GLY A 362 -8.58 21.76 17.28
N LYS A 363 -8.61 22.28 16.04
CA LYS A 363 -9.28 21.61 14.91
C LYS A 363 -8.65 20.27 14.56
N LEU A 364 -7.32 20.15 14.62
CA LEU A 364 -6.65 18.86 14.46
C LEU A 364 -7.15 17.83 15.49
N GLY A 365 -7.35 18.25 16.74
CA GLY A 365 -7.86 17.40 17.81
C GLY A 365 -9.32 17.00 17.59
N ASP A 366 -10.15 17.96 17.20
CA ASP A 366 -11.57 17.72 16.89
C ASP A 366 -11.73 16.72 15.74
N LEU A 367 -10.88 16.79 14.71
CA LEU A 367 -10.88 15.85 13.60
C LEU A 367 -10.50 14.42 14.02
N ILE A 368 -9.48 14.26 14.88
CA ILE A 368 -9.12 12.95 15.45
C ILE A 368 -10.30 12.36 16.22
N ASP A 369 -10.88 13.14 17.13
CA ASP A 369 -11.96 12.69 18.01
C ASP A 369 -13.26 12.41 17.21
N SER A 370 -13.56 13.22 16.20
CA SER A 370 -14.69 13.04 15.27
C SER A 370 -14.55 11.77 14.44
N HIS A 371 -13.36 11.54 13.84
CA HIS A 371 -13.12 10.32 13.06
C HIS A 371 -13.20 9.07 13.93
N LYS A 372 -12.70 9.12 15.18
CA LYS A 372 -12.84 8.01 16.14
C LYS A 372 -14.30 7.69 16.44
N ALA A 373 -15.10 8.72 16.70
CA ALA A 373 -16.53 8.56 16.96
C ALA A 373 -17.29 8.03 15.72
N HIS A 374 -16.84 8.37 14.52
CA HIS A 374 -17.36 7.77 13.29
C HIS A 374 -17.00 6.28 13.18
N THR A 375 -15.72 5.91 13.37
CA THR A 375 -15.27 4.50 13.38
C THR A 375 -16.07 3.63 14.34
N VAL A 376 -16.38 4.12 15.55
CA VAL A 376 -17.20 3.37 16.53
C VAL A 376 -18.64 3.17 16.02
N ARG A 377 -19.27 4.23 15.50
CA ARG A 377 -20.63 4.14 14.94
C ARG A 377 -20.71 3.20 13.75
N GLU A 378 -19.71 3.22 12.88
CA GLU A 378 -19.65 2.30 11.73
C GLU A 378 -19.54 0.85 12.21
N LYS A 379 -18.68 0.53 13.19
CA LYS A 379 -18.60 -0.83 13.77
C LYS A 379 -19.96 -1.30 14.33
N GLU A 380 -20.69 -0.42 15.01
CA GLU A 380 -22.05 -0.74 15.49
C GLU A 380 -23.03 -0.97 14.34
N SER A 381 -22.97 -0.14 13.29
CA SER A 381 -23.77 -0.29 12.06
C SER A 381 -23.53 -1.63 11.37
N ILE A 382 -22.25 -2.04 11.27
CA ILE A 382 -21.85 -3.32 10.68
C ILE A 382 -22.41 -4.48 11.49
N GLN A 383 -22.28 -4.45 12.81
CA GLN A 383 -22.83 -5.49 13.68
C GLN A 383 -24.35 -5.61 13.52
N ASN A 384 -25.06 -4.47 13.52
CA ASN A 384 -26.50 -4.46 13.29
C ASN A 384 -26.88 -5.03 11.91
N ALA A 385 -26.13 -4.71 10.86
CA ALA A 385 -26.36 -5.25 9.53
C ALA A 385 -26.14 -6.77 9.47
N ILE A 386 -25.10 -7.28 10.13
CA ILE A 386 -24.82 -8.72 10.24
C ILE A 386 -25.99 -9.45 10.93
N ASP A 387 -26.50 -8.88 12.03
CA ASP A 387 -27.57 -9.47 12.82
C ASP A 387 -28.91 -9.47 12.06
N VAL A 388 -29.25 -8.36 11.40
CA VAL A 388 -30.48 -8.22 10.59
C VAL A 388 -30.47 -9.19 9.40
N GLN A 389 -29.32 -9.37 8.75
CA GLN A 389 -29.19 -10.23 7.57
C GLN A 389 -28.97 -11.71 7.92
N GLN A 390 -28.89 -12.06 9.21
CA GLN A 390 -28.73 -13.44 9.70
C GLN A 390 -27.54 -14.16 9.05
N CYS A 391 -26.41 -13.46 8.94
CA CYS A 391 -25.18 -14.05 8.41
C CYS A 391 -24.79 -15.30 9.24
N SER A 392 -24.11 -16.27 8.61
CA SER A 392 -23.57 -17.39 9.38
C SER A 392 -22.59 -16.87 10.45
N PRO A 393 -22.47 -17.51 11.62
CA PRO A 393 -21.60 -17.02 12.69
C PRO A 393 -20.14 -16.81 12.25
N GLU A 394 -19.62 -17.72 11.41
CA GLU A 394 -18.25 -17.62 10.86
C GLU A 394 -18.12 -16.43 9.90
N LEU A 395 -19.09 -16.24 8.99
CA LEU A 395 -19.08 -15.13 8.03
C LEU A 395 -19.27 -13.78 8.73
N GLY A 396 -20.21 -13.68 9.66
CA GLY A 396 -20.45 -12.48 10.45
C GLY A 396 -19.21 -12.09 11.25
N HIS A 397 -18.55 -13.06 11.90
CA HIS A 397 -17.29 -12.82 12.60
C HIS A 397 -16.20 -12.32 11.65
N ALA A 398 -16.04 -12.94 10.48
CA ALA A 398 -15.05 -12.51 9.49
C ALA A 398 -15.30 -11.07 8.98
N ILE A 399 -16.54 -10.72 8.65
CA ILE A 399 -16.91 -9.37 8.21
C ILE A 399 -16.61 -8.35 9.33
N MET A 400 -17.07 -8.61 10.55
CA MET A 400 -16.88 -7.70 11.68
C MET A 400 -15.40 -7.52 12.03
N HIS A 401 -14.63 -8.60 12.03
CA HIS A 401 -13.19 -8.57 12.33
C HIS A 401 -12.41 -7.80 11.27
N LEU A 402 -12.62 -8.11 9.99
CA LEU A 402 -11.90 -7.47 8.88
C LEU A 402 -12.29 -6.00 8.70
N SER A 403 -13.59 -5.69 8.66
CA SER A 403 -14.03 -4.29 8.56
C SER A 403 -13.65 -3.49 9.81
N GLY A 404 -13.70 -4.11 11.00
CA GLY A 404 -13.28 -3.47 12.23
C GLY A 404 -11.80 -3.12 12.24
N ALA A 405 -10.95 -4.02 11.75
CA ALA A 405 -9.51 -3.80 11.61
C ALA A 405 -9.20 -2.69 10.59
N ASP A 406 -9.85 -2.71 9.41
CA ASP A 406 -9.69 -1.66 8.39
C ASP A 406 -10.02 -0.27 8.98
N LEU A 407 -11.15 -0.14 9.67
CA LEU A 407 -11.58 1.13 10.26
C LEU A 407 -10.64 1.66 11.35
N ASP A 408 -10.05 0.76 12.16
CA ASP A 408 -9.05 1.15 13.15
C ASP A 408 -7.78 1.67 12.47
N ILE A 409 -7.28 0.95 11.46
CA ILE A 409 -6.10 1.32 10.69
C ILE A 409 -6.30 2.69 10.00
N TYR A 410 -7.49 2.94 9.44
CA TYR A 410 -7.83 4.23 8.86
C TYR A 410 -7.81 5.37 9.91
N HIS A 411 -8.42 5.15 11.08
CA HIS A 411 -8.39 6.13 12.17
C HIS A 411 -6.96 6.41 12.65
N HIS A 412 -6.16 5.35 12.80
CA HIS A 412 -4.76 5.41 13.16
C HIS A 412 -3.93 6.18 12.12
N GLY A 413 -4.24 6.05 10.83
CA GLY A 413 -3.67 6.86 9.76
C GLY A 413 -3.99 8.35 9.90
N VAL A 414 -5.27 8.71 10.08
CA VAL A 414 -5.71 10.11 10.31
C VAL A 414 -5.00 10.72 11.52
N LYS A 415 -4.96 9.98 12.63
CA LYS A 415 -4.28 10.40 13.85
C LYS A 415 -2.78 10.57 13.64
N GLY A 416 -2.12 9.66 12.92
CA GLY A 416 -0.71 9.77 12.57
C GLY A 416 -0.40 11.05 11.76
N CYS A 417 -1.22 11.34 10.75
CA CYS A 417 -1.08 12.57 9.96
C CYS A 417 -1.32 13.84 10.79
N ALA A 418 -2.31 13.84 11.69
CA ALA A 418 -2.57 14.97 12.58
C ALA A 418 -1.40 15.23 13.55
N LEU A 419 -0.80 14.17 14.11
CA LEU A 419 0.41 14.28 14.94
C LEU A 419 1.58 14.88 14.15
N PHE A 420 1.78 14.43 12.91
CA PHE A 420 2.79 15.00 12.02
C PHE A 420 2.56 16.49 11.78
N PHE A 421 1.33 16.91 11.44
CA PHE A 421 0.99 18.32 11.27
C PHE A 421 1.17 19.15 12.55
N ALA A 422 0.86 18.59 13.72
CA ALA A 422 1.09 19.26 15.00
C ALA A 422 2.58 19.51 15.28
N VAL A 423 3.46 18.58 14.91
CA VAL A 423 4.92 18.73 14.98
C VAL A 423 5.37 19.82 14.00
N MET A 424 4.91 19.78 12.75
CA MET A 424 5.26 20.78 11.73
C MET A 424 4.74 22.19 12.05
N SER A 425 3.56 22.31 12.65
CA SER A 425 3.03 23.59 13.12
C SER A 425 3.89 24.18 14.24
N GLY A 426 4.33 23.33 15.19
CA GLY A 426 5.26 23.75 16.24
C GLY A 426 6.62 24.19 15.70
N ALA A 427 7.10 23.50 14.66
CA ALA A 427 8.33 23.83 13.94
C ALA A 427 8.29 25.24 13.33
N HIS A 428 7.21 25.57 12.63
CA HIS A 428 7.03 26.89 12.02
C HIS A 428 6.82 28.02 13.04
N ALA A 429 6.12 27.74 14.14
CA ALA A 429 5.92 28.73 15.19
C ALA A 429 7.24 29.14 15.87
N ALA A 430 8.21 28.23 15.96
CA ALA A 430 9.52 28.49 16.55
C ALA A 430 10.46 29.27 15.61
N SER A 431 10.34 29.10 14.28
CA SER A 431 11.33 29.62 13.33
C SER A 431 11.12 31.08 12.86
N SER A 432 9.96 31.71 13.11
CA SER A 432 9.63 33.10 12.69
C SER A 432 9.82 33.42 11.19
N GLN A 433 10.25 32.45 10.37
CA GLN A 433 10.50 32.58 8.94
C GLN A 433 9.45 31.77 8.17
N LEU A 434 8.86 32.40 7.14
CA LEU A 434 7.86 31.75 6.27
C LEU A 434 8.44 30.56 5.48
N HIS A 435 9.76 30.57 5.25
CA HIS A 435 10.49 29.50 4.57
C HIS A 435 11.51 28.89 5.52
N VAL A 436 11.29 27.63 5.89
CA VAL A 436 12.27 26.82 6.62
C VAL A 436 13.25 26.27 5.59
N GLN A 437 14.49 26.75 5.61
CA GLN A 437 15.57 26.15 4.83
C GLN A 437 15.83 24.71 5.33
N PRO A 438 16.25 23.77 4.47
CA PRO A 438 16.57 22.40 4.84
C PRO A 438 17.37 22.32 6.13
N ASP A 439 18.56 22.91 6.16
CA ASP A 439 19.49 22.86 7.30
C ASP A 439 18.88 23.34 8.63
N GLN A 440 17.81 24.15 8.57
CA GLN A 440 17.05 24.60 9.73
C GLN A 440 16.02 23.57 10.23
N ALA A 441 15.45 22.70 9.40
CA ALA A 441 14.45 21.70 9.82
C ALA A 441 15.03 20.65 10.78
N MET A 442 16.31 20.33 10.63
CA MET A 442 17.08 19.54 11.60
C MET A 442 17.24 20.24 12.95
N GLY A 443 17.57 21.53 12.92
CA GLY A 443 17.61 22.37 14.11
C GLY A 443 16.26 22.41 14.79
N ILE A 444 15.19 22.56 14.01
CA ILE A 444 13.82 22.63 14.49
C ILE A 444 13.35 21.31 15.12
N THR A 445 13.73 20.15 14.58
CA THR A 445 13.39 18.86 15.20
C THR A 445 14.09 18.69 16.56
N ASN A 446 15.36 19.10 16.65
CA ASN A 446 16.09 19.12 17.92
C ASN A 446 15.55 20.18 18.89
N ASP A 447 15.12 21.34 18.40
CA ASP A 447 14.52 22.41 19.20
C ASP A 447 13.14 22.03 19.72
N ILE A 448 12.33 21.31 18.93
CA ILE A 448 11.07 20.71 19.38
C ILE A 448 11.36 19.64 20.44
N ILE A 449 12.35 18.77 20.22
CA ILE A 449 12.76 17.78 21.22
C ILE A 449 13.22 18.48 22.51
N GLN A 450 14.03 19.54 22.42
CA GLN A 450 14.49 20.33 23.56
C GLN A 450 13.35 21.06 24.26
N GLN A 451 12.39 21.64 23.53
CA GLN A 451 11.17 22.27 24.08
C GLN A 451 10.24 21.24 24.74
N LEU A 452 10.14 20.03 24.16
CA LEU A 452 9.42 18.90 24.74
C LEU A 452 10.11 18.37 26.00
N LEU A 453 11.42 18.52 26.12
CA LEU A 453 12.21 18.15 27.32
C LEU A 453 12.29 19.26 28.38
N ALA A 454 12.07 20.53 28.01
CA ALA A 454 12.30 21.69 28.88
C ALA A 454 11.26 21.91 29.99
N HIS A 455 10.07 21.31 29.87
CA HIS A 455 9.00 21.44 30.87
C HIS A 455 8.72 20.09 31.57
N GLU A 456 8.31 20.08 32.83
CA GLU A 456 7.83 18.85 33.49
C GLU A 456 6.34 18.61 33.14
N ALA A 457 5.86 17.37 33.28
CA ALA A 457 4.48 17.00 32.92
C ALA A 457 3.40 17.84 33.65
N ASP A 458 3.74 18.34 34.84
CA ASP A 458 2.87 19.15 35.70
C ASP A 458 3.03 20.67 35.51
N ASP A 459 3.82 21.13 34.53
CA ASP A 459 4.01 22.57 34.29
C ASP A 459 2.74 23.22 33.67
N PRO A 460 2.08 24.18 34.35
CA PRO A 460 0.91 24.87 33.83
C PRO A 460 1.20 25.70 32.56
N ASN A 461 2.45 26.14 32.37
CA ASN A 461 2.91 26.95 31.24
C ASN A 461 3.41 26.11 30.05
N ARG A 462 3.24 24.78 30.08
CA ARG A 462 3.70 23.90 28.99
C ARG A 462 3.05 24.30 27.64
N PRO A 463 3.81 24.28 26.53
CA PRO A 463 3.32 24.64 25.20
C PRO A 463 2.08 23.84 24.78
N SER A 464 1.17 24.47 24.02
CA SER A 464 -0.04 23.81 23.47
C SER A 464 0.30 22.59 22.61
N HIS A 465 1.37 22.67 21.80
CA HIS A 465 1.87 21.56 20.99
C HIS A 465 2.24 20.35 21.84
N ARG A 466 2.85 20.56 23.00
CA ARG A 466 3.19 19.48 23.93
C ARG A 466 1.95 18.82 24.51
N LYS A 467 0.96 19.60 24.97
CA LYS A 467 -0.31 19.05 25.48
C LYS A 467 -1.02 18.21 24.42
N PHE A 468 -0.97 18.65 23.16
CA PHE A 468 -1.53 17.92 22.03
C PHE A 468 -0.80 16.58 21.80
N LEU A 469 0.53 16.61 21.68
CA LEU A 469 1.35 15.41 21.47
C LEU A 469 1.28 14.44 22.65
N GLU A 470 1.14 14.93 23.88
CA GLU A 470 0.89 14.08 25.05
C GLU A 470 -0.50 13.45 24.96
N LYS A 471 -1.57 14.22 24.67
CA LYS A 471 -2.94 13.69 24.57
C LYS A 471 -3.04 12.60 23.51
N TYR A 472 -2.50 12.82 22.31
CA TYR A 472 -2.72 11.93 21.17
C TYR A 472 -1.51 11.04 20.84
N GLY A 473 -0.28 11.47 21.09
CA GLY A 473 0.93 10.74 20.72
C GLY A 473 1.27 9.56 21.62
N HIS A 474 0.92 9.60 22.91
CA HIS A 474 1.32 8.56 23.86
C HIS A 474 0.76 7.16 23.53
N THR A 475 -0.51 7.07 23.11
CA THR A 475 -1.15 5.78 22.77
C THR A 475 -0.81 5.30 21.37
N ARG A 476 -0.15 6.10 20.54
CA ARG A 476 0.04 5.78 19.12
C ARG A 476 0.78 4.47 18.90
N ILE A 477 1.78 4.20 19.74
CA ILE A 477 2.57 2.97 19.61
C ILE A 477 1.78 1.73 20.06
N ASP A 478 0.91 1.86 21.07
CA ASP A 478 0.05 0.77 21.53
C ASP A 478 -1.03 0.45 20.49
N GLU A 479 -1.55 1.48 19.81
CA GLU A 479 -2.49 1.37 18.69
C GLU A 479 -1.86 0.63 17.49
N LEU A 480 -0.65 1.02 17.08
CA LEU A 480 0.09 0.34 16.02
C LEU A 480 0.41 -1.12 16.39
N GLU A 481 0.74 -1.36 17.66
CA GLU A 481 0.97 -2.71 18.17
C GLU A 481 -0.31 -3.56 18.08
N LEU A 482 -1.46 -2.98 18.44
CA LEU A 482 -2.76 -3.63 18.31
C LEU A 482 -3.09 -3.95 16.85
N ASP A 483 -2.82 -3.03 15.92
CA ASP A 483 -3.01 -3.28 14.48
C ASP A 483 -2.19 -4.49 14.00
N LEU A 484 -0.92 -4.58 14.42
CA LEU A 484 -0.07 -5.73 14.10
C LEU A 484 -0.58 -7.02 14.74
N ALA A 485 -0.99 -6.98 16.00
CA ALA A 485 -1.54 -8.13 16.70
C ALA A 485 -2.84 -8.63 16.04
N ASN A 486 -3.71 -7.72 15.62
CA ASN A 486 -4.92 -8.03 14.86
C ASN A 486 -4.56 -8.66 13.51
N CYS A 487 -3.57 -8.13 12.79
CA CYS A 487 -3.09 -8.70 11.53
C CYS A 487 -2.57 -10.14 11.69
N VAL A 488 -1.73 -10.38 12.70
CA VAL A 488 -1.22 -11.73 13.01
C VAL A 488 -2.39 -12.66 13.34
N THR A 489 -3.31 -12.21 14.19
CA THR A 489 -4.49 -13.01 14.58
C THR A 489 -5.34 -13.34 13.36
N THR A 490 -5.59 -12.39 12.45
CA THR A 490 -6.32 -12.63 11.21
C THR A 490 -5.69 -13.74 10.39
N VAL A 491 -4.39 -13.65 10.14
CA VAL A 491 -3.70 -14.62 9.30
C VAL A 491 -3.61 -16.01 9.94
N ASP A 492 -3.35 -16.07 11.25
CA ASP A 492 -3.09 -17.32 11.95
C ASP A 492 -4.38 -18.06 12.35
N THR A 493 -5.48 -17.34 12.58
CA THR A 493 -6.68 -17.91 13.22
C THR A 493 -7.95 -17.80 12.39
N LEU A 494 -8.06 -16.83 11.49
CA LEU A 494 -9.31 -16.61 10.77
C LEU A 494 -9.49 -17.66 9.67
N THR A 495 -10.62 -18.35 9.71
CA THR A 495 -11.05 -19.32 8.69
C THR A 495 -12.43 -18.99 8.19
N LEU A 496 -12.73 -19.42 6.96
CA LEU A 496 -14.07 -19.38 6.40
C LEU A 496 -14.35 -20.74 5.73
N ASN A 497 -15.33 -21.49 6.22
CA ASN A 497 -15.57 -22.89 5.86
C ASN A 497 -14.31 -23.76 5.96
N GLY A 498 -13.48 -23.51 6.98
CA GLY A 498 -12.20 -24.20 7.19
C GLY A 498 -11.11 -23.85 6.17
N ILE A 499 -11.32 -22.83 5.31
CA ILE A 499 -10.28 -22.28 4.43
C ILE A 499 -9.54 -21.17 5.18
N PRO A 500 -8.20 -21.23 5.30
CA PRO A 500 -7.41 -20.21 5.97
C PRO A 500 -7.48 -18.88 5.23
N PHE A 501 -7.34 -17.77 5.98
CA PHE A 501 -7.42 -16.41 5.45
C PHE A 501 -6.44 -16.15 4.29
N VAL A 502 -6.98 -15.56 3.21
CA VAL A 502 -6.21 -15.03 2.07
C VAL A 502 -6.82 -13.69 1.63
N GLY A 503 -6.21 -12.58 2.04
CA GLY A 503 -6.63 -11.23 1.66
C GLY A 503 -5.96 -10.69 0.39
N PRO A 504 -6.37 -9.50 -0.09
CA PRO A 504 -5.73 -8.78 -1.19
C PRO A 504 -4.24 -8.51 -0.92
N LEU A 505 -3.37 -9.31 -1.55
CA LEU A 505 -1.96 -9.39 -1.14
C LEU A 505 -1.21 -8.06 -1.26
N ARG A 506 -1.47 -7.25 -2.29
CA ARG A 506 -0.84 -5.94 -2.51
C ARG A 506 -1.17 -4.96 -1.37
N GLU A 507 -2.45 -4.83 -1.03
CA GLU A 507 -2.91 -3.96 0.06
C GLU A 507 -2.40 -4.45 1.41
N TRP A 508 -2.57 -5.74 1.70
CA TRP A 508 -2.16 -6.34 2.97
C TRP A 508 -0.65 -6.23 3.22
N THR A 509 0.17 -6.57 2.22
CA THR A 509 1.62 -6.47 2.37
C THR A 509 2.10 -5.03 2.50
N GLY A 510 1.50 -4.10 1.75
CA GLY A 510 1.79 -2.67 1.84
C GLY A 510 1.45 -2.10 3.22
N MET A 511 0.27 -2.43 3.74
CA MET A 511 -0.18 -2.01 5.06
C MET A 511 0.73 -2.55 6.17
N MET A 512 1.02 -3.85 6.16
CA MET A 512 1.85 -4.51 7.17
C MET A 512 3.27 -3.93 7.22
N ILE A 513 3.93 -3.73 6.06
CA ILE A 513 5.27 -3.14 6.06
C ILE A 513 5.24 -1.71 6.58
N TYR A 514 4.21 -0.93 6.21
CA TYR A 514 4.08 0.45 6.63
C TYR A 514 3.84 0.58 8.14
N THR A 515 2.96 -0.24 8.73
CA THR A 515 2.75 -0.28 10.19
C THR A 515 4.02 -0.67 10.94
N THR A 516 4.78 -1.66 10.45
CA THR A 516 6.06 -2.03 11.08
C THR A 516 7.10 -0.91 10.97
N LYS A 517 7.16 -0.23 9.83
CA LYS A 517 8.02 0.94 9.58
C LYS A 517 7.66 2.08 10.55
N ASP A 518 6.38 2.40 10.71
CA ASP A 518 5.88 3.41 11.67
C ASP A 518 6.27 3.08 13.13
N ILE A 519 6.24 1.81 13.55
CA ILE A 519 6.70 1.42 14.89
C ILE A 519 8.21 1.66 15.06
N VAL A 520 9.02 1.34 14.04
CA VAL A 520 10.47 1.59 14.08
C VAL A 520 10.75 3.08 14.19
N GLU A 521 10.06 3.92 13.42
CA GLU A 521 10.17 5.38 13.48
C GLU A 521 9.78 5.94 14.83
N GLN A 522 8.65 5.48 15.38
CA GLN A 522 8.23 5.91 16.71
C GLN A 522 9.31 5.58 17.73
N GLN A 523 9.86 4.36 17.73
CA GLN A 523 10.94 3.98 18.64
C GLN A 523 12.22 4.80 18.45
N ALA A 524 12.57 5.14 17.21
CA ALA A 524 13.68 6.03 16.93
C ALA A 524 13.43 7.43 17.52
N ALA A 525 12.21 7.97 17.37
CA ALA A 525 11.81 9.24 17.96
C ALA A 525 11.85 9.20 19.49
N ARG A 526 11.38 8.11 20.13
CA ARG A 526 11.47 7.94 21.59
C ARG A 526 12.91 7.91 22.09
N LEU A 527 13.78 7.16 21.40
CA LEU A 527 15.18 7.02 21.76
C LEU A 527 15.92 8.36 21.70
N LYS A 528 15.57 9.21 20.72
CA LYS A 528 16.16 10.56 20.56
C LYS A 528 15.53 11.60 21.49
N GLY A 529 14.21 11.59 21.65
CA GLY A 529 13.46 12.70 22.27
C GLY A 529 12.81 12.43 23.62
N TRP A 530 12.50 11.17 23.97
CA TRP A 530 11.83 10.81 25.23
C TRP A 530 12.71 9.98 26.17
N GLY A 531 14.03 9.96 25.94
CA GLY A 531 15.00 9.40 26.88
C GLY A 531 15.08 7.87 26.93
N GLY A 532 14.43 7.16 26.00
CA GLY A 532 14.48 5.69 25.97
C GLY A 532 13.53 5.04 24.97
N LEU A 533 13.59 3.72 24.90
CA LEU A 533 12.66 2.91 24.11
C LEU A 533 11.35 2.68 24.87
N HIS A 534 10.30 2.28 24.17
CA HIS A 534 9.06 1.84 24.82
C HIS A 534 9.28 0.60 25.69
N ASP A 535 8.57 0.51 26.82
CA ASP A 535 8.67 -0.60 27.76
C ASP A 535 8.33 -1.96 27.13
N ARG A 536 7.47 -1.94 26.10
CA ARG A 536 7.01 -3.13 25.37
C ARG A 536 7.80 -3.41 24.08
N ILE A 537 9.00 -2.85 23.92
CA ILE A 537 9.85 -3.07 22.74
C ILE A 537 10.03 -4.57 22.42
N ASP A 538 10.14 -5.43 23.45
CA ASP A 538 10.26 -6.87 23.27
C ASP A 538 9.01 -7.51 22.66
N VAL A 539 7.81 -7.03 23.03
CA VAL A 539 6.54 -7.48 22.44
C VAL A 539 6.50 -7.11 20.96
N GLN A 540 6.89 -5.88 20.62
CA GLN A 540 6.91 -5.40 19.23
C GLN A 540 7.89 -6.21 18.37
N MET A 541 9.08 -6.52 18.90
CA MET A 541 10.04 -7.39 18.22
C MET A 541 9.48 -8.80 17.99
N ILE A 542 8.76 -9.37 18.97
CA ILE A 542 8.09 -10.68 18.81
C ILE A 542 7.02 -10.61 17.72
N LEU A 543 6.19 -9.56 17.72
CA LEU A 543 5.14 -9.37 16.72
C LEU A 543 5.70 -9.26 15.31
N PHE A 544 6.85 -8.59 15.10
CA PHE A 544 7.47 -8.52 13.78
C PHE A 544 7.87 -9.91 13.26
N LEU A 545 8.44 -10.76 14.13
CA LEU A 545 8.83 -12.11 13.74
C LEU A 545 7.61 -13.02 13.52
N GLN A 546 6.55 -12.87 14.31
CA GLN A 546 5.30 -13.59 14.11
C GLN A 546 4.67 -13.18 12.78
N LEU A 547 4.50 -11.89 12.54
CA LEU A 547 3.96 -11.36 11.30
C LEU A 547 4.72 -11.84 10.06
N ALA A 548 6.05 -11.84 10.10
CA ALA A 548 6.86 -12.35 8.99
C ALA A 548 6.60 -13.84 8.72
N ARG A 549 6.39 -14.65 9.75
CA ARG A 549 6.02 -16.08 9.60
C ARG A 549 4.60 -16.24 9.08
N SER A 550 3.66 -15.47 9.62
CA SER A 550 2.25 -15.48 9.19
C SER A 550 2.14 -15.13 7.70
N LEU A 551 2.83 -14.09 7.24
CA LEU A 551 2.91 -13.72 5.81
C LEU A 551 3.41 -14.86 4.92
N GLU A 552 4.45 -15.58 5.35
CA GLU A 552 4.97 -16.73 4.61
C GLU A 552 4.00 -17.92 4.62
N ALA A 553 3.13 -18.02 5.63
CA ALA A 553 2.11 -19.06 5.72
C ALA A 553 0.85 -18.75 4.88
N MET A 554 0.60 -17.49 4.49
CA MET A 554 -0.59 -17.07 3.72
C MET A 554 -0.67 -17.65 2.31
N SER A 555 0.43 -18.15 1.76
CA SER A 555 0.49 -18.70 0.41
C SER A 555 1.22 -20.03 0.39
N ALA A 556 0.71 -20.95 -0.41
CA ALA A 556 1.34 -22.24 -0.72
C ALA A 556 2.76 -22.12 -1.26
N THR A 557 3.08 -21.00 -1.91
CA THR A 557 4.39 -20.77 -2.55
C THR A 557 5.30 -19.84 -1.75
N ALA A 558 4.76 -19.10 -0.79
CA ALA A 558 5.55 -18.24 0.08
C ALA A 558 6.41 -19.08 1.05
N GLY A 559 7.53 -18.51 1.49
CA GLY A 559 8.49 -19.20 2.37
C GLY A 559 9.33 -20.30 1.71
N THR A 560 9.11 -20.60 0.43
CA THR A 560 9.98 -21.51 -0.33
C THR A 560 11.30 -20.81 -0.74
N PRO A 561 12.41 -21.54 -0.91
CA PRO A 561 13.71 -20.93 -1.27
C PRO A 561 13.67 -20.13 -2.58
N GLU A 562 12.79 -20.51 -3.51
CA GLU A 562 12.63 -19.88 -4.83
C GLU A 562 11.56 -18.78 -4.85
N ALA A 563 10.80 -18.58 -3.76
CA ALA A 563 9.66 -17.66 -3.75
C ALA A 563 10.10 -16.23 -4.09
N LEU A 564 11.21 -15.78 -3.50
CA LEU A 564 11.74 -14.44 -3.69
C LEU A 564 12.20 -14.21 -5.14
N SER A 565 12.94 -15.15 -5.72
CA SER A 565 13.41 -15.05 -7.11
C SER A 565 12.27 -15.12 -8.13
N LYS A 566 11.15 -15.75 -7.78
CA LYS A 566 9.92 -15.75 -8.58
C LYS A 566 9.03 -14.50 -8.36
N GLY A 567 9.44 -13.57 -7.51
CA GLY A 567 8.72 -12.32 -7.26
C GLY A 567 7.56 -12.44 -6.25
N CYS A 568 7.60 -13.40 -5.32
CA CYS A 568 6.58 -13.53 -4.28
C CYS A 568 6.61 -12.34 -3.30
N ILE A 569 5.60 -11.47 -3.38
CA ILE A 569 5.50 -10.28 -2.53
C ILE A 569 5.38 -10.60 -1.04
N LEU A 570 4.72 -11.70 -0.65
CA LEU A 570 4.63 -12.13 0.75
C LEU A 570 5.99 -12.45 1.35
N THR A 571 6.81 -13.22 0.63
CA THR A 571 8.17 -13.58 1.08
C THR A 571 9.08 -12.37 1.12
N ALA A 572 8.95 -11.48 0.12
CA ALA A 572 9.68 -10.23 0.07
C ALA A 572 9.35 -9.31 1.27
N THR A 573 8.07 -9.14 1.58
CA THR A 573 7.60 -8.36 2.74
C THR A 573 8.03 -8.99 4.07
N ALA A 574 7.96 -10.32 4.21
CA ALA A 574 8.45 -11.02 5.39
C ALA A 574 9.96 -10.81 5.60
N LYS A 575 10.75 -10.82 4.52
CA LYS A 575 12.20 -10.49 4.56
C LYS A 575 12.43 -9.05 5.01
N LEU A 576 11.65 -8.09 4.49
CA LEU A 576 11.70 -6.68 4.89
C LEU A 576 11.36 -6.45 6.36
N ILE A 577 10.29 -7.06 6.87
CA ILE A 577 9.90 -6.96 8.28
C ILE A 577 11.01 -7.51 9.20
N ARG A 578 11.67 -8.60 8.79
CA ARG A 578 12.85 -9.11 9.54
C ARG A 578 14.02 -8.14 9.53
N SER A 579 14.22 -7.38 8.45
CA SER A 579 15.22 -6.30 8.43
C SER A 579 14.85 -5.19 9.42
N LEU A 580 13.60 -4.74 9.46
CA LEU A 580 13.13 -3.76 10.45
C LEU A 580 13.26 -4.27 11.90
N HIS A 581 13.01 -5.56 12.15
CA HIS A 581 13.27 -6.19 13.44
C HIS A 581 14.76 -6.07 13.84
N ARG A 582 15.70 -6.26 12.91
CA ARG A 582 17.15 -6.09 13.19
C ARG A 582 17.49 -4.64 13.53
N VAL A 583 16.85 -3.67 12.87
CA VAL A 583 17.00 -2.23 13.20
C VAL A 583 16.56 -1.97 14.65
N LEU A 584 15.36 -2.42 15.04
CA LEU A 584 14.88 -2.31 16.42
C LEU A 584 15.81 -3.01 17.42
N GLN A 585 16.33 -4.18 17.08
CA GLN A 585 17.32 -4.88 17.90
C GLN A 585 18.60 -4.05 18.07
N GLY A 586 19.04 -3.35 17.02
CA GLY A 586 20.13 -2.38 17.06
C GLY A 586 19.85 -1.25 18.03
N PHE A 587 18.68 -0.61 17.94
CA PHE A 587 18.25 0.43 18.89
C PHE A 587 18.27 -0.05 20.34
N LYS A 588 17.75 -1.26 20.59
CA LYS A 588 17.76 -1.88 21.93
C LYS A 588 19.18 -2.07 22.46
N LYS A 589 20.10 -2.57 21.64
CA LYS A 589 21.52 -2.74 22.01
C LYS A 589 22.16 -1.38 22.35
N THR A 590 21.94 -0.37 21.51
CA THR A 590 22.47 0.99 21.73
C THR A 590 21.93 1.61 23.02
N ALA A 591 20.62 1.51 23.28
CA ALA A 591 20.00 2.01 24.50
C ALA A 591 20.59 1.33 25.75
N MET A 592 20.77 0.00 25.72
CA MET A 592 21.38 -0.75 26.82
C MET A 592 22.86 -0.37 27.05
N MET A 593 23.63 -0.14 25.99
CA MET A 593 25.02 0.32 26.10
C MET A 593 25.09 1.71 26.73
N ASN A 594 24.19 2.62 26.36
CA ASN A 594 24.13 3.97 26.92
C ASN A 594 23.75 3.95 28.41
N GLN A 595 22.80 3.09 28.83
CA GLN A 595 22.47 2.89 30.25
C GLN A 595 23.65 2.32 31.05
N ARG A 596 24.46 1.41 30.46
CA ARG A 596 25.67 0.89 31.11
C ARG A 596 26.76 1.95 31.25
N ARG A 597 26.91 2.83 30.26
CA ARG A 597 27.86 3.95 30.34
C ARG A 597 27.48 4.94 31.44
N THR A 598 26.21 5.35 31.54
CA THR A 598 25.76 6.28 32.59
C THR A 598 25.85 5.69 34.00
N THR A 599 25.54 4.40 34.18
CA THR A 599 25.70 3.71 35.48
C THR A 599 27.17 3.52 35.87
N SER A 600 28.08 3.29 34.91
CA SER A 600 29.53 3.21 35.19
C SER A 600 30.16 4.55 35.58
N ILE A 601 29.64 5.67 35.07
CA ILE A 601 30.12 7.03 35.38
C ILE A 601 29.56 7.52 36.73
N SER A 602 28.33 7.12 37.10
CA SER A 602 27.79 7.39 38.45
C SER A 602 28.41 6.51 39.55
N GLY A 603 29.03 5.38 39.21
CA GLY A 603 29.71 4.49 40.15
C GLY A 603 31.14 4.91 40.53
N SER A 604 31.76 5.85 39.82
CA SER A 604 33.17 6.26 40.04
C SER A 604 33.35 7.55 40.87
N SER A 605 32.28 8.19 41.35
CA SER A 605 32.36 9.45 42.12
C SER A 605 32.40 9.31 43.64
N LYS A 606 32.61 8.10 44.18
CA LYS A 606 32.89 7.88 45.61
C LYS A 606 34.08 6.96 45.84
N GLN A 607 35.28 7.41 45.52
CA GLN A 607 36.47 7.01 46.28
C GLN A 607 37.30 8.24 46.61
N GLY A 608 37.29 8.57 47.90
CA GLY A 608 38.04 9.65 48.49
C GLY A 608 39.54 9.44 48.33
N VAL A 609 40.22 10.53 48.02
CA VAL A 609 41.66 10.69 48.07
C VAL A 609 42.14 10.42 49.50
N THR A 610 43.03 9.43 49.67
CA THR A 610 44.07 9.45 50.70
C THR A 610 45.37 8.91 50.09
N PRO A 611 46.51 9.60 50.27
CA PRO A 611 47.79 9.13 49.74
C PRO A 611 48.49 8.23 50.76
N GLY A 612 48.93 7.05 50.33
CA GLY A 612 49.68 6.11 51.16
C GLY A 612 50.59 5.22 50.31
N SER A 613 51.89 5.50 50.40
CA SER A 613 53.02 4.81 49.74
C SER A 613 53.15 3.33 50.15
N GLY A 614 53.60 2.47 49.22
CA GLY A 614 54.03 1.09 49.54
C GLY A 614 54.23 0.18 48.34
N THR A 615 55.50 -0.02 47.96
CA THR A 615 56.05 -0.82 46.86
C THR A 615 55.90 -2.36 47.04
N THR A 616 55.69 -3.10 45.93
CA THR A 616 56.39 -4.34 45.44
C THR A 616 55.52 -5.51 44.92
N ALA A 617 55.97 -6.02 43.76
CA ALA A 617 55.99 -7.41 43.25
C ALA A 617 54.77 -8.06 42.53
N ILE A 618 54.87 -8.08 41.19
CA ILE A 618 54.89 -9.25 40.27
C ILE A 618 54.11 -10.52 40.71
N THR A 619 53.10 -10.92 39.91
CA THR A 619 53.08 -12.27 39.27
C THR A 619 52.10 -12.34 38.09
N THR A 620 52.66 -12.78 36.97
CA THR A 620 52.04 -13.24 35.74
C THR A 620 51.45 -14.63 35.96
N GLU A 621 50.19 -14.89 35.62
CA GLU A 621 49.74 -16.26 35.32
C GLU A 621 48.81 -16.31 34.10
N VAL A 622 49.13 -17.28 33.27
CA VAL A 622 48.59 -17.60 31.95
C VAL A 622 47.55 -18.72 32.13
N LEU A 623 46.39 -18.53 31.46
CA LEU A 623 45.40 -19.48 30.91
C LEU A 623 45.37 -20.96 31.36
N PRO A 624 44.18 -21.61 31.39
CA PRO A 624 43.73 -22.23 30.14
C PRO A 624 42.22 -22.24 29.83
N THR A 625 41.98 -22.25 28.52
CA THR A 625 40.81 -22.68 27.75
C THR A 625 40.19 -24.00 28.19
N ALA A 626 38.85 -24.05 28.24
CA ALA A 626 38.08 -25.26 27.99
C ALA A 626 36.84 -24.95 27.13
N SER A 627 36.87 -25.50 25.93
CA SER A 627 35.88 -25.49 24.86
C SER A 627 34.70 -26.41 25.13
N ALA A 628 33.48 -25.97 24.85
CA ALA A 628 32.38 -26.84 24.41
C ALA A 628 31.31 -26.05 23.63
N SER A 629 31.37 -26.21 22.30
CA SER A 629 30.26 -26.13 21.33
C SER A 629 29.26 -24.97 21.45
N ASN A 630 29.60 -23.82 20.85
CA ASN A 630 28.60 -22.96 20.21
C ASN A 630 28.82 -23.03 18.70
N VAL A 631 27.87 -23.66 18.02
CA VAL A 631 27.79 -23.73 16.57
C VAL A 631 27.50 -22.33 16.03
N GLY A 632 28.46 -21.79 15.28
CA GLY A 632 28.23 -20.84 14.18
C GLY A 632 27.54 -19.52 14.52
N GLY A 633 28.11 -18.74 15.44
CA GLY A 633 27.77 -17.33 15.64
C GLY A 633 28.97 -16.44 15.33
N GLY A 634 29.25 -16.21 14.05
CA GLY A 634 30.32 -15.32 13.58
C GLY A 634 30.06 -14.98 12.11
N ASP A 635 30.18 -13.70 11.76
CA ASP A 635 29.96 -13.08 10.44
C ASP A 635 28.52 -13.00 9.92
N PHE A 636 27.70 -12.16 10.55
CA PHE A 636 26.37 -11.78 10.01
C PHE A 636 26.06 -10.27 10.14
N LEU A 637 27.09 -9.42 10.26
CA LEU A 637 26.94 -7.96 10.26
C LEU A 637 27.59 -7.27 9.05
N SER A 638 28.13 -8.02 8.09
CA SER A 638 28.60 -7.47 6.82
C SER A 638 28.32 -8.47 5.71
N GLU A 639 27.23 -8.27 4.96
CA GLU A 639 27.30 -8.14 3.48
C GLU A 639 25.94 -8.03 2.79
N ASP A 640 24.80 -8.45 3.37
CA ASP A 640 23.51 -8.35 2.66
C ASP A 640 22.37 -7.79 3.53
N LEU A 641 22.48 -6.51 3.92
CA LEU A 641 21.31 -5.72 4.32
C LEU A 641 20.47 -5.46 3.06
N PHE A 642 19.39 -6.23 2.92
CA PHE A 642 18.36 -6.02 1.91
C PHE A 642 17.85 -4.59 1.94
N ALA A 643 18.15 -3.84 0.88
CA ALA A 643 18.09 -2.38 0.83
C ALA A 643 18.96 -1.73 1.92
N ASN A 644 19.91 -0.88 1.53
CA ASN A 644 20.67 -0.13 2.52
C ASN A 644 19.73 0.91 3.17
N TRP A 645 19.10 0.53 4.30
CA TRP A 645 18.21 1.39 5.07
C TRP A 645 18.91 2.67 5.53
N GLU A 646 20.25 2.70 5.60
CA GLU A 646 21.08 3.90 5.88
C GLU A 646 20.97 4.98 4.79
N ASN A 647 20.50 4.64 3.59
CA ASN A 647 20.26 5.60 2.50
C ASN A 647 18.79 6.08 2.44
N TRP A 648 17.95 5.68 3.39
CA TRP A 648 16.58 6.16 3.50
C TRP A 648 16.54 7.32 4.48
N PRO A 649 15.69 8.32 4.27
CA PRO A 649 15.81 9.64 4.91
C PRO A 649 15.59 9.64 6.43
N GLN A 650 15.30 8.47 7.00
CA GLN A 650 14.97 8.25 8.39
C GLN A 650 16.10 7.55 9.17
N SER A 651 17.17 7.16 8.48
CA SER A 651 18.29 6.39 9.05
C SER A 651 19.50 7.24 9.41
N ASP A 652 19.73 8.34 8.68
CA ASP A 652 20.71 9.36 9.03
C ASP A 652 19.99 10.52 9.77
N PRO A 653 20.55 11.07 10.87
CA PRO A 653 19.94 12.19 11.57
C PRO A 653 19.81 13.48 10.73
N SER A 654 20.37 13.49 9.51
CA SER A 654 20.55 14.68 8.67
C SER A 654 19.42 15.04 7.70
N ASP A 655 18.52 14.12 7.35
CA ASP A 655 17.78 14.23 6.08
C ASP A 655 16.35 14.82 6.15
N PHE A 656 15.79 15.08 7.34
CA PHE A 656 14.46 15.72 7.43
C PHE A 656 14.45 17.13 6.83
N SER A 657 15.58 17.80 6.98
CA SER A 657 16.01 19.04 6.35
C SER A 657 15.75 19.03 4.84
N ASP A 658 16.41 18.10 4.16
CA ASP A 658 16.39 17.98 2.72
C ASP A 658 15.13 17.33 2.18
N LEU A 659 14.11 16.93 2.95
CA LEU A 659 12.87 16.42 2.35
C LEU A 659 11.92 17.55 1.94
N PHE A 660 11.87 18.64 2.71
CA PHE A 660 10.74 19.55 2.70
C PHE A 660 11.04 20.96 2.18
N GLY A 661 12.30 21.28 1.89
CA GLY A 661 12.70 22.62 1.42
C GLY A 661 12.11 23.05 0.07
N ASP A 662 11.86 22.10 -0.86
CA ASP A 662 11.37 22.39 -2.22
C ASP A 662 10.09 21.65 -2.62
N ALA A 663 9.76 20.52 -1.97
CA ALA A 663 8.68 19.63 -2.39
C ALA A 663 7.28 20.21 -2.13
N PHE A 664 7.21 21.28 -1.35
CA PHE A 664 5.99 22.00 -1.11
C PHE A 664 6.18 23.47 -1.48
N GLY A 665 5.94 23.81 -2.74
CA GLY A 665 5.69 25.19 -3.14
C GLY A 665 4.41 25.68 -2.46
N TRP A 666 4.50 26.06 -1.19
CA TRP A 666 3.41 26.64 -0.40
C TRP A 666 3.38 28.16 -0.62
N GLU A 667 3.25 28.60 -1.86
CA GLU A 667 2.79 29.98 -2.06
C GLU A 667 1.29 30.01 -1.76
N PRO A 668 0.81 30.94 -0.91
CA PRO A 668 -0.60 31.30 -0.97
C PRO A 668 -0.81 31.86 -2.39
N GLN A 669 -1.71 31.25 -3.17
CA GLN A 669 -2.28 31.96 -4.32
C GLN A 669 -3.05 33.16 -3.77
N GLU A 670 -2.34 34.27 -3.59
CA GLU A 670 -2.96 35.58 -3.47
C GLU A 670 -3.45 35.98 -4.86
N GLY A 671 -4.74 35.79 -5.08
CA GLY A 671 -5.51 36.44 -6.13
C GLY A 671 -5.62 35.68 -7.45
N LEU A 672 -6.76 35.01 -7.62
CA LEU A 672 -7.69 35.25 -8.73
C LEU A 672 -9.10 34.75 -8.35
#